data_AF-A0A1W5CX20-F1
#
_entry.id   AF-A0A1W5CX20-F1
#
_cell.length_a   1.000
_cell.length_b   1.000
_cell.length_c   1.000
_cell.angle_alpha   90.00
_cell.angle_beta   90.00
_cell.angle_gamma   90.00
#
_symmetry.space_group_name_H-M   'P 1'
#
loop_
_entity.id
_entity.type
_entity.pdbx_description
1 polymer ?
#
loop_
_entity_poly.entity_id
_entity_poly.type
_entity_poly.pdbx_seq_one_letter_code
_entity_poly.pdbx_strand_id
1 'polypeptide(L)'
;MTIQEMEKALSEQTADNTSEVNISVLSMEEVLAKVPMPYQDLKDVFDPVKAKQLPPHRSYDHEIEIEGDRTKLPQSQVYPISNYKLQKLKEYLDENLKKGFISPSHAPYASPVLFAVKPNGSLQVCVDYRKLNAITKRNRYPIPLIEETLAKVTGCKYLTKLDVIAAFNKLRMHPNSEDYTTFITSMGAYKYHVLPFGLTNGPANYQHYMNNVLWDHLNNFWSAYLDDILIYSKTLKEHTQHVRAVLQKLIDAGLQVDIEKCEFHVQETSFLGVLLSTDVQAFIGFYNFYRRFIKGFSKIVGPMLKLTQKGVIFQWTNTCQKSFELLKQQVVTAPVFRHFDRTQKAILETDSSDHVNAGVLSQYDDDKVLHPVAFYSKNMVPAECNYEIYDKELLAIIRCLEHWRPELEATELPVEIFTDHKALEHFMTSKELTRRQVRWAEKLSEYNFKIMYQTGAKNIKADALTRKPGDKPINEEDDRLKYQHQTILTPDRLKISVLEPDPEAPIHDRILNANRDDEECSAFRKAIANKRKAFNRIFMANCSVRDGILYHHNRLWVPGNIELMVELIWEVHDLPSGGHPGIHRTIELIGRYYYWPNMRRTVEQYIRNCYRCHRSKAPRDKYNGLLVPAEVPTQRWTDISLDFITRLPESEQMNAICTIIDKLSKERHYAPCHAADEGTSAEATA
;
A
#
# COMPACT_ATOMS: atom_id res chain seq x y z
N MET A 1 31.21 -29.51 18.79
CA MET A 1 30.58 -28.35 19.41
C MET A 1 29.44 -28.85 20.28
N THR A 2 29.67 -28.98 21.57
CA THR A 2 28.68 -29.48 22.54
C THR A 2 27.62 -28.43 22.84
N ILE A 3 26.44 -28.84 23.31
CA ILE A 3 25.32 -27.93 23.65
C ILE A 3 25.76 -26.86 24.66
N GLN A 4 26.68 -27.19 25.59
CA GLN A 4 27.29 -26.22 26.51
C GLN A 4 28.20 -25.18 25.81
N GLU A 5 28.88 -25.54 24.73
CA GLU A 5 29.67 -24.59 23.93
C GLU A 5 28.77 -23.66 23.11
N MET A 6 27.60 -24.15 22.67
CA MET A 6 26.57 -23.31 22.04
C MET A 6 25.91 -22.36 23.04
N GLU A 7 25.58 -22.81 24.27
CA GLU A 7 25.03 -21.95 25.32
C GLU A 7 26.03 -20.88 25.77
N LYS A 8 27.32 -21.22 25.85
CA LYS A 8 28.38 -20.27 26.14
C LYS A 8 28.56 -19.24 25.02
N ALA A 9 28.58 -19.68 23.76
CA ALA A 9 28.64 -18.78 22.60
C ALA A 9 27.40 -17.88 22.46
N LEU A 10 26.20 -18.38 22.83
CA LEU A 10 24.98 -17.57 22.91
C LEU A 10 25.02 -16.56 24.06
N SER A 11 25.61 -16.91 25.21
CA SER A 11 25.80 -16.00 26.34
C SER A 11 26.84 -14.90 26.07
N GLU A 12 27.90 -15.23 25.33
CA GLU A 12 28.97 -14.29 24.95
C GLU A 12 28.53 -13.38 23.79
N GLN A 13 27.68 -13.85 22.86
CA GLN A 13 27.05 -12.98 21.84
C GLN A 13 25.93 -12.07 22.40
N THR A 14 25.33 -12.41 23.53
CA THR A 14 24.38 -11.51 24.23
C THR A 14 25.06 -10.41 25.04
N ALA A 15 26.37 -10.52 25.31
CA ALA A 15 27.12 -9.51 26.08
C ALA A 15 27.64 -8.34 25.21
N ASP A 16 27.82 -8.53 23.90
CA ASP A 16 28.31 -7.50 22.97
C ASP A 16 27.22 -6.78 22.16
N ASN A 17 25.95 -7.17 22.32
CA ASN A 17 24.80 -6.49 21.69
C ASN A 17 23.88 -5.74 22.68
N THR A 18 24.31 -5.58 23.93
CA THR A 18 23.78 -4.57 24.86
C THR A 18 24.34 -3.19 24.53
N SER A 19 24.09 -2.70 23.31
CA SER A 19 23.89 -1.26 23.10
C SER A 19 22.39 -1.02 23.20
N GLU A 20 21.95 -1.01 24.46
CA GLU A 20 20.61 -0.66 24.87
C GLU A 20 20.19 0.65 24.18
N VAL A 21 19.18 0.58 23.31
CA VAL A 21 18.28 1.74 23.14
C VAL A 21 17.32 1.70 24.33
N ASN A 22 17.89 1.92 25.51
CA ASN A 22 17.17 2.44 26.66
C ASN A 22 16.65 3.80 26.20
N ILE A 23 15.34 3.96 26.06
CA ILE A 23 14.75 5.29 26.11
C ILE A 23 15.11 5.79 27.51
N SER A 24 16.14 6.64 27.59
CA SER A 24 16.56 7.27 28.82
C SER A 24 15.34 7.93 29.44
N VAL A 25 14.82 7.35 30.52
CA VAL A 25 13.91 8.08 31.39
C VAL A 25 14.78 9.15 32.00
N LEU A 26 14.77 10.34 31.39
CA LEU A 26 15.46 11.52 31.91
C LEU A 26 15.10 11.63 33.39
N SER A 27 16.13 11.71 34.23
CA SER A 27 15.93 11.97 35.65
C SER A 27 15.23 13.32 35.82
N MET A 28 14.47 13.49 36.89
CA MET A 28 13.75 14.76 37.15
C MET A 28 14.71 15.97 37.15
N GLU A 29 15.97 15.76 37.53
CA GLU A 29 17.02 16.77 37.52
C GLU A 29 17.42 17.20 36.10
N GLU A 30 17.54 16.25 35.15
CA GLU A 30 17.81 16.53 33.74
C GLU A 30 16.63 17.20 33.03
N VAL A 31 15.40 16.83 33.41
CA VAL A 31 14.18 17.48 32.92
C VAL A 31 14.13 18.93 33.39
N LEU A 32 14.37 19.18 34.68
CA LEU A 32 14.37 20.52 35.26
C LEU A 32 15.44 21.44 34.68
N ALA A 33 16.61 20.89 34.30
CA ALA A 33 17.67 21.63 33.63
C ALA A 33 17.25 22.18 32.24
N LYS A 34 16.34 21.49 31.54
CA LYS A 34 15.80 21.91 30.24
C LYS A 34 14.62 22.88 30.36
N VAL A 35 13.97 22.96 31.52
CA VAL A 35 12.83 23.86 31.77
C VAL A 35 13.33 25.28 32.02
N PRO A 36 12.78 26.32 31.34
CA PRO A 36 13.13 27.71 31.60
C PRO A 36 12.93 28.08 33.08
N MET A 37 13.87 28.84 33.66
CA MET A 37 13.86 29.24 35.08
C MET A 37 12.49 29.70 35.63
N PRO A 38 11.66 30.48 34.90
CA PRO A 38 10.34 30.91 35.39
C PRO A 38 9.30 29.81 35.65
N TYR A 39 9.55 28.57 35.21
CA TYR A 39 8.60 27.45 35.29
C TYR A 39 9.17 26.22 36.02
N GLN A 40 10.40 26.28 36.53
CA GLN A 40 11.03 25.14 37.22
C GLN A 40 10.29 24.74 38.51
N ASP A 41 9.56 25.68 39.11
CA ASP A 41 8.71 25.40 40.27
C ASP A 41 7.44 24.60 39.91
N LEU A 42 7.03 24.61 38.65
CA LEU A 42 5.93 23.81 38.10
C LEU A 42 6.38 22.41 37.64
N LYS A 43 7.34 21.81 38.33
CA LYS A 43 7.97 20.52 37.96
C LYS A 43 7.00 19.36 37.71
N ASP A 44 5.83 19.40 38.34
CA ASP A 44 4.81 18.35 38.24
C ASP A 44 4.23 18.19 36.83
N VAL A 45 4.22 19.24 36.01
CA VAL A 45 3.76 19.18 34.61
C VAL A 45 4.76 18.45 33.70
N PHE A 46 6.02 18.35 34.12
CA PHE A 46 7.11 17.75 33.36
C PHE A 46 7.45 16.33 33.84
N ASP A 47 6.69 15.77 34.79
CA ASP A 47 6.97 14.46 35.39
C ASP A 47 6.54 13.29 34.47
N PRO A 48 7.49 12.54 33.87
CA PRO A 48 7.17 11.42 32.98
C PRO A 48 6.60 10.20 33.72
N VAL A 49 6.74 10.13 35.04
CA VAL A 49 6.22 9.02 35.88
C VAL A 49 4.75 9.25 36.17
N LYS A 50 4.36 10.48 36.55
CA LYS A 50 2.94 10.86 36.66
C LYS A 50 2.22 10.68 35.33
N ALA A 51 2.94 10.84 34.20
CA ALA A 51 2.38 10.60 32.89
C ALA A 51 1.86 9.16 32.66
N LYS A 52 2.38 8.17 33.39
CA LYS A 52 2.06 6.74 33.22
C LYS A 52 0.95 6.24 34.16
N GLN A 53 0.41 7.11 35.02
CA GLN A 53 -0.66 6.73 35.94
C GLN A 53 -2.02 6.67 35.22
N LEU A 54 -2.87 5.77 35.71
CA LEU A 54 -4.23 5.64 35.22
C LEU A 54 -5.04 6.91 35.56
N PRO A 55 -5.61 7.63 34.58
CA PRO A 55 -6.40 8.83 34.85
C PRO A 55 -7.67 8.50 35.65
N PRO A 56 -8.18 9.42 36.48
CA PRO A 56 -9.47 9.24 37.15
C PRO A 56 -10.62 9.30 36.14
N HIS A 57 -11.77 8.68 36.49
CA HIS A 57 -13.02 8.84 35.76
C HIS A 57 -13.55 10.28 35.87
N ARG A 58 -14.09 10.81 34.77
CA ARG A 58 -14.59 12.19 34.67
C ARG A 58 -15.91 12.22 33.90
N SER A 59 -16.60 13.36 33.90
CA SER A 59 -17.92 13.51 33.25
C SER A 59 -17.89 13.45 31.71
N TYR A 60 -16.71 13.48 31.10
CA TYR A 60 -16.50 13.47 29.65
C TYR A 60 -15.67 12.26 29.20
N ASP A 61 -15.69 11.19 29.99
CA ASP A 61 -15.10 9.91 29.61
C ASP A 61 -15.61 9.46 28.24
N HIS A 62 -14.75 8.81 27.46
CA HIS A 62 -15.09 8.43 26.10
C HIS A 62 -16.11 7.31 26.07
N GLU A 63 -17.33 7.65 25.66
CA GLU A 63 -18.42 6.72 25.43
C GLU A 63 -18.52 6.34 23.94
N ILE A 64 -18.75 5.05 23.69
CA ILE A 64 -19.00 4.50 22.36
C ILE A 64 -20.50 4.20 22.26
N GLU A 65 -21.22 5.07 21.54
CA GLU A 65 -22.61 4.83 21.13
C GLU A 65 -22.63 4.08 19.80
N ILE A 66 -23.36 2.97 19.73
CA ILE A 66 -23.49 2.14 18.52
C ILE A 66 -24.84 2.39 17.85
N GLU A 67 -24.84 2.58 16.53
CA GLU A 67 -26.06 2.64 15.72
C GLU A 67 -26.53 1.23 15.34
N GLY A 68 -27.69 0.82 15.86
CA GLY A 68 -28.38 -0.41 15.46
C GLY A 68 -28.16 -1.61 16.38
N ASP A 69 -28.34 -2.81 15.81
CA ASP A 69 -28.38 -4.07 16.56
C ASP A 69 -26.98 -4.53 17.02
N ARG A 70 -26.87 -4.90 18.31
CA ARG A 70 -25.62 -5.34 18.96
C ARG A 70 -25.06 -6.65 18.37
N THR A 71 -25.85 -7.35 17.56
CA THR A 71 -25.46 -8.55 16.81
C THR A 71 -24.39 -8.28 15.72
N LYS A 72 -24.15 -7.02 15.35
CA LYS A 72 -23.16 -6.61 14.33
C LYS A 72 -21.75 -6.34 14.87
N LEU A 73 -21.51 -6.59 16.15
CA LEU A 73 -20.20 -6.37 16.78
C LEU A 73 -19.11 -7.26 16.15
N PRO A 74 -17.88 -6.74 15.98
CA PRO A 74 -16.85 -7.45 15.25
C PRO A 74 -16.35 -8.68 16.01
N GLN A 75 -16.50 -9.85 15.39
CA GLN A 75 -15.72 -11.03 15.73
C GLN A 75 -14.63 -11.20 14.67
N SER A 76 -13.38 -10.91 15.06
CA SER A 76 -12.25 -10.95 14.13
C SER A 76 -11.25 -12.03 14.53
N GLN A 77 -10.62 -12.64 13.53
CA GLN A 77 -9.56 -13.61 13.73
C GLN A 77 -8.23 -12.89 14.03
N VAL A 78 -7.36 -13.55 14.80
CA VAL A 78 -6.00 -13.08 15.06
C VAL A 78 -5.20 -13.10 13.75
N TYR A 79 -4.53 -11.99 13.43
CA TYR A 79 -3.64 -11.96 12.27
C TYR A 79 -2.35 -12.74 12.54
N PRO A 80 -1.85 -13.53 11.56
CA PRO A 80 -0.52 -14.15 11.67
C PRO A 80 0.57 -13.08 11.79
N ILE A 81 1.43 -13.20 12.80
CA ILE A 81 2.55 -12.28 13.05
C ILE A 81 3.85 -13.06 13.18
N SER A 82 4.97 -12.44 12.77
CA SER A 82 6.32 -13.02 12.91
C SER A 82 6.79 -13.03 14.37
N ASN A 83 7.79 -13.86 14.69
CA ASN A 83 8.35 -13.94 16.06
C ASN A 83 8.86 -12.59 16.59
N TYR A 84 9.48 -11.77 15.73
CA TYR A 84 9.93 -10.42 16.10
C TYR A 84 8.75 -9.51 16.52
N LYS A 85 7.64 -9.55 15.76
CA LYS A 85 6.42 -8.80 16.08
C LYS A 85 5.74 -9.34 17.33
N LEU A 86 5.77 -10.65 17.54
CA LEU A 86 5.22 -11.31 18.72
C LEU A 86 5.93 -10.87 20.01
N GLN A 87 7.27 -10.77 19.98
CA GLN A 87 8.05 -10.26 21.11
C GLN A 87 7.66 -8.82 21.45
N LYS A 88 7.54 -7.95 20.44
CA LYS A 88 7.11 -6.56 20.63
C LYS A 88 5.67 -6.45 21.14
N LEU A 89 4.78 -7.35 20.72
CA LEU A 89 3.42 -7.43 21.27
C LEU A 89 3.43 -7.80 22.75
N LYS A 90 4.29 -8.75 23.15
CA LYS A 90 4.42 -9.16 24.55
C LYS A 90 4.90 -8.01 25.44
N GLU A 91 5.96 -7.32 25.03
CA GLU A 91 6.47 -6.13 25.72
C GLU A 91 5.37 -5.07 25.88
N TYR A 92 4.61 -4.81 24.82
CA TYR A 92 3.49 -3.88 24.86
C TYR A 92 2.39 -4.31 25.86
N LEU A 93 2.01 -5.59 25.87
CA LEU A 93 0.99 -6.10 26.80
C LEU A 93 1.47 -6.00 28.24
N ASP A 94 2.69 -6.45 28.54
CA ASP A 94 3.27 -6.42 29.88
C ASP A 94 3.34 -5.00 30.44
N GLU A 95 3.75 -4.02 29.62
CA GLU A 95 3.79 -2.63 30.02
C GLU A 95 2.41 -2.04 30.30
N ASN A 96 1.43 -2.26 29.42
CA ASN A 96 0.10 -1.66 29.57
C ASN A 96 -0.72 -2.33 30.67
N LEU A 97 -0.49 -3.63 30.93
CA LEU A 97 -1.05 -4.32 32.09
C LEU A 97 -0.48 -3.76 33.40
N LYS A 98 0.84 -3.55 33.47
CA LYS A 98 1.48 -2.92 34.65
C LYS A 98 0.99 -1.50 34.90
N LYS A 99 0.73 -0.73 33.85
CA LYS A 99 0.14 0.63 33.94
C LYS A 99 -1.35 0.62 34.31
N GLY A 100 -2.03 -0.53 34.22
CA GLY A 100 -3.48 -0.63 34.38
C GLY A 100 -4.27 -0.01 33.22
N PHE A 101 -3.61 0.26 32.08
CA PHE A 101 -4.27 0.84 30.89
C PHE A 101 -5.13 -0.20 30.17
N ILE A 102 -4.77 -1.48 30.30
CA ILE A 102 -5.52 -2.61 29.79
C ILE A 102 -5.75 -3.66 30.88
N SER A 103 -6.76 -4.51 30.69
CA SER A 103 -7.01 -5.71 31.49
C SER A 103 -7.50 -6.87 30.61
N PRO A 104 -7.44 -8.13 31.09
CA PRO A 104 -8.06 -9.25 30.40
C PRO A 104 -9.55 -9.01 30.14
N SER A 105 -10.04 -9.42 28.97
CA SER A 105 -11.44 -9.27 28.58
C SER A 105 -12.08 -10.62 28.31
N HIS A 106 -13.36 -10.74 28.66
CA HIS A 106 -14.23 -11.88 28.35
C HIS A 106 -15.35 -11.52 27.38
N ALA A 107 -15.25 -10.35 26.73
CA ALA A 107 -16.26 -9.90 25.78
C ALA A 107 -16.35 -10.87 24.59
N PRO A 108 -17.56 -11.13 24.06
CA PRO A 108 -17.76 -12.06 22.95
C PRO A 108 -17.32 -11.50 21.59
N TYR A 109 -16.87 -10.25 21.55
CA TYR A 109 -16.42 -9.52 20.35
C TYR A 109 -15.00 -8.98 20.58
N ALA A 110 -14.22 -8.92 19.49
CA ALA A 110 -12.84 -8.47 19.56
C ALA A 110 -12.32 -7.94 18.22
N SER A 111 -11.47 -6.92 18.31
CA SER A 111 -10.73 -6.34 17.19
C SER A 111 -9.31 -6.93 17.10
N PRO A 112 -8.76 -7.19 15.90
CA PRO A 112 -7.43 -7.76 15.78
C PRO A 112 -6.33 -6.69 15.92
N VAL A 113 -5.11 -7.13 16.24
CA VAL A 113 -3.94 -6.25 16.37
C VAL A 113 -3.14 -6.16 15.07
N LEU A 114 -2.74 -4.94 14.71
CA LEU A 114 -1.88 -4.59 13.59
C LEU A 114 -0.61 -3.88 14.08
N PHE A 115 0.39 -3.79 13.21
CA PHE A 115 1.62 -3.05 13.46
C PHE A 115 1.80 -1.93 12.44
N ALA A 116 2.02 -0.71 12.94
CA ALA A 116 2.47 0.42 12.14
C ALA A 116 3.99 0.60 12.31
N VAL A 117 4.67 1.03 11.25
CA VAL A 117 6.10 1.38 11.30
C VAL A 117 6.20 2.88 11.49
N LYS A 118 6.85 3.32 12.58
CA LYS A 118 7.13 4.74 12.82
C LYS A 118 8.23 5.25 11.87
N PRO A 119 8.36 6.57 11.65
CA PRO A 119 9.40 7.14 10.79
C PRO A 119 10.84 6.73 11.18
N ASN A 120 11.08 6.47 12.47
CA ASN A 120 12.35 5.98 13.00
C ASN A 120 12.57 4.46 12.83
N GLY A 121 11.67 3.76 12.12
CA GLY A 121 11.72 2.31 11.89
C GLY A 121 11.17 1.44 13.02
N SER A 122 10.84 2.02 14.20
CA SER A 122 10.29 1.26 15.32
C SER A 122 8.83 0.83 15.07
N LEU A 123 8.44 -0.31 15.65
CA LEU A 123 7.09 -0.86 15.52
C LEU A 123 6.14 -0.29 16.58
N GLN A 124 4.94 0.10 16.15
CA GLN A 124 3.85 0.51 17.02
C GLN A 124 2.69 -0.48 16.93
N VAL A 125 2.22 -0.95 18.08
CA VAL A 125 1.02 -1.78 18.20
C VAL A 125 -0.22 -0.91 17.99
N CYS A 126 -1.10 -1.31 17.08
CA CYS A 126 -2.36 -0.63 16.78
C CYS A 126 -3.49 -1.66 16.77
N VAL A 127 -4.66 -1.30 17.31
CA VAL A 127 -5.85 -2.16 17.23
C VAL A 127 -6.70 -1.74 16.03
N ASP A 128 -7.15 -2.71 15.24
CA ASP A 128 -7.96 -2.46 14.05
C ASP A 128 -9.44 -2.29 14.39
N TYR A 129 -9.80 -1.11 14.86
CA TYR A 129 -11.18 -0.75 15.17
C TYR A 129 -12.04 -0.42 13.94
N ARG A 130 -11.58 -0.64 12.70
CA ARG A 130 -12.35 -0.22 11.49
C ARG A 130 -13.79 -0.75 11.46
N LYS A 131 -13.99 -2.01 11.86
CA LYS A 131 -15.34 -2.61 11.94
C LYS A 131 -16.20 -1.99 13.04
N LEU A 132 -15.61 -1.69 14.20
CA LEU A 132 -16.28 -1.02 15.32
C LEU A 132 -16.64 0.43 14.95
N ASN A 133 -15.71 1.12 14.32
CA ASN A 133 -15.85 2.49 13.84
C ASN A 133 -17.00 2.65 12.82
N ALA A 134 -17.22 1.65 11.98
CA ALA A 134 -18.29 1.67 10.98
C ALA A 134 -19.71 1.66 11.57
N ILE A 135 -19.87 1.13 12.80
CA ILE A 135 -21.15 1.05 13.51
C ILE A 135 -21.26 2.07 14.65
N THR A 136 -20.19 2.83 14.93
CA THR A 136 -20.18 3.84 15.98
C THR A 136 -20.82 5.12 15.48
N LYS A 137 -21.77 5.67 16.25
CA LYS A 137 -22.41 6.95 15.96
C LYS A 137 -21.36 8.06 15.98
N ARG A 138 -21.26 8.81 14.88
CA ARG A 138 -20.22 9.85 14.75
C ARG A 138 -20.62 11.12 15.51
N ASN A 139 -19.77 11.55 16.41
CA ASN A 139 -19.84 12.85 17.07
C ASN A 139 -18.98 13.86 16.30
N ARG A 140 -19.58 14.97 15.87
CA ARG A 140 -18.89 16.06 15.16
C ARG A 140 -18.65 17.20 16.14
N TYR A 141 -17.71 17.02 17.07
CA TYR A 141 -17.27 18.13 17.92
C TYR A 141 -16.46 19.13 17.09
N PRO A 142 -16.70 20.45 17.23
CA PRO A 142 -15.95 21.45 16.48
C PRO A 142 -14.48 21.46 16.91
N ILE A 143 -13.60 21.24 15.94
CA ILE A 143 -12.16 21.40 16.11
C ILE A 143 -11.83 22.84 15.69
N PRO A 144 -11.02 23.59 16.45
CA PRO A 144 -10.68 24.97 16.11
C PRO A 144 -10.08 25.05 14.71
N LEU A 145 -10.56 26.01 13.92
CA LEU A 145 -10.04 26.26 12.58
C LEU A 145 -8.65 26.86 12.68
N ILE A 146 -7.71 26.28 11.93
CA ILE A 146 -6.31 26.76 11.87
C ILE A 146 -6.27 28.25 11.48
N GLU A 147 -7.19 28.69 10.62
CA GLU A 147 -7.34 30.08 10.17
C GLU A 147 -7.57 31.06 11.34
N GLU A 148 -8.42 30.69 12.30
CA GLU A 148 -8.68 31.52 13.48
C GLU A 148 -7.45 31.60 14.38
N THR A 149 -6.75 30.48 14.55
CA THR A 149 -5.49 30.43 15.32
C THR A 149 -4.43 31.32 14.67
N LEU A 150 -4.26 31.25 13.34
CA LEU A 150 -3.29 32.07 12.61
C LEU A 150 -3.64 33.56 12.67
N ALA A 151 -4.91 33.92 12.54
CA ALA A 151 -5.36 35.30 12.69
C ALA A 151 -5.03 35.87 14.08
N LYS A 152 -5.22 35.07 15.14
CA LYS A 152 -4.94 35.47 16.54
C LYS A 152 -3.44 35.55 16.84
N VAL A 153 -2.62 34.72 16.19
CA VAL A 153 -1.15 34.76 16.31
C VAL A 153 -0.57 36.03 15.67
N THR A 154 -1.27 36.64 14.71
CA THR A 154 -0.79 37.80 13.97
C THR A 154 -0.50 38.99 14.91
N GLY A 155 0.75 39.49 14.87
CA GLY A 155 1.21 40.60 15.73
C GLY A 155 1.76 40.17 17.10
N CYS A 156 1.81 38.88 17.40
CA CYS A 156 2.53 38.34 18.55
C CYS A 156 4.02 38.13 18.23
N LYS A 157 4.89 38.35 19.22
CA LYS A 157 6.35 38.25 19.08
C LYS A 157 6.96 37.03 19.74
N TYR A 158 6.27 36.48 20.74
CA TYR A 158 6.73 35.32 21.51
C TYR A 158 5.73 34.19 21.38
N LEU A 159 6.25 33.01 21.08
CA LEU A 159 5.51 31.78 20.87
C LEU A 159 6.07 30.71 21.82
N THR A 160 5.20 29.89 22.36
CA THR A 160 5.56 28.67 23.11
C THR A 160 4.68 27.54 22.63
N LYS A 161 5.28 26.41 22.26
CA LYS A 161 4.60 25.19 21.83
C LYS A 161 4.78 24.12 22.90
N LEU A 162 3.69 23.49 23.31
CA LEU A 162 3.68 22.38 24.26
C LEU A 162 3.08 21.12 23.61
N ASP A 163 3.68 19.96 23.88
CA ASP A 163 3.24 18.64 23.41
C ASP A 163 2.81 17.80 24.62
N VAL A 164 1.56 17.32 24.65
CA VAL A 164 1.05 16.52 25.79
C VAL A 164 1.46 15.05 25.63
N ILE A 165 2.11 14.48 26.65
CA ILE A 165 2.58 13.08 26.63
C ILE A 165 1.39 12.11 26.54
N ALA A 166 1.36 11.33 25.46
CA ALA A 166 0.37 10.27 25.22
C ALA A 166 -1.07 10.76 25.45
N ALA A 167 -1.38 11.93 24.90
CA ALA A 167 -2.63 12.68 25.03
C ALA A 167 -3.91 11.83 25.13
N PHE A 168 -4.17 10.94 24.15
CA PHE A 168 -5.40 10.14 24.16
C PHE A 168 -5.53 9.24 25.39
N ASN A 169 -4.43 8.64 25.87
CA ASN A 169 -4.44 7.76 27.03
C ASN A 169 -4.75 8.51 28.35
N LYS A 170 -4.83 9.85 28.32
CA LYS A 170 -5.23 10.69 29.46
C LYS A 170 -6.74 10.77 29.65
N LEU A 171 -7.51 10.35 28.66
CA LEU A 171 -8.96 10.24 28.73
C LEU A 171 -9.35 8.80 29.09
N ARG A 172 -10.26 8.63 30.04
CA ARG A 172 -10.80 7.31 30.40
C ARG A 172 -11.85 6.86 29.40
N MET A 173 -11.96 5.56 29.22
CA MET A 173 -13.14 4.96 28.60
C MET A 173 -14.29 5.00 29.61
N HIS A 174 -15.50 5.27 29.13
CA HIS A 174 -16.69 5.13 29.97
C HIS A 174 -16.85 3.65 30.38
N PRO A 175 -17.21 3.32 31.64
CA PRO A 175 -17.26 1.93 32.12
C PRO A 175 -18.10 1.00 31.24
N ASN A 176 -19.20 1.49 30.69
CA ASN A 176 -20.09 0.71 29.81
C ASN A 176 -19.54 0.50 28.40
N SER A 177 -18.48 1.21 28.02
CA SER A 177 -17.88 1.17 26.68
C SER A 177 -16.50 0.50 26.64
N GLU A 178 -15.91 0.18 27.79
CA GLU A 178 -14.60 -0.47 27.87
C GLU A 178 -14.57 -1.78 27.08
N ASP A 179 -15.62 -2.60 27.20
CA ASP A 179 -15.67 -3.90 26.56
C ASP A 179 -15.64 -3.79 25.02
N TYR A 180 -16.19 -2.72 24.42
CA TYR A 180 -16.12 -2.46 22.98
C TYR A 180 -14.69 -2.32 22.46
N THR A 181 -13.76 -1.91 23.32
CA THR A 181 -12.34 -1.78 22.97
C THR A 181 -11.60 -3.12 22.97
N THR A 182 -12.27 -4.23 23.28
CA THR A 182 -11.66 -5.56 23.35
C THR A 182 -10.90 -5.88 22.06
N PHE A 183 -9.65 -6.32 22.22
CA PHE A 183 -8.77 -6.75 21.15
C PHE A 183 -8.20 -8.15 21.42
N ILE A 184 -7.96 -8.89 20.35
CA ILE A 184 -7.53 -10.29 20.39
C ILE A 184 -6.09 -10.44 19.89
N THR A 185 -5.33 -11.27 20.61
CA THR A 185 -3.95 -11.63 20.31
C THR A 185 -3.79 -13.15 20.41
N SER A 186 -2.64 -13.68 19.98
CA SER A 186 -2.30 -15.10 20.20
C SER A 186 -2.09 -15.47 21.68
N MET A 187 -2.02 -14.49 22.59
CA MET A 187 -1.81 -14.68 24.03
C MET A 187 -3.09 -14.49 24.86
N GLY A 188 -4.18 -14.05 24.24
CA GLY A 188 -5.44 -13.77 24.92
C GLY A 188 -6.16 -12.53 24.38
N ALA A 189 -7.29 -12.22 25.00
CA ALA A 189 -8.09 -11.03 24.72
C ALA A 189 -7.97 -10.02 25.87
N TYR A 190 -7.84 -8.75 25.51
CA TYR A 190 -7.66 -7.65 26.46
C TYR A 190 -8.54 -6.47 26.06
N LYS A 191 -8.92 -5.63 27.02
CA LYS A 191 -9.67 -4.39 26.79
C LYS A 191 -8.91 -3.20 27.34
N TYR A 192 -9.19 -2.01 26.80
CA TYR A 192 -8.63 -0.76 27.29
C TYR A 192 -9.56 -0.08 28.31
N HIS A 193 -8.94 0.53 29.30
CA HIS A 193 -9.60 1.41 30.25
C HIS A 193 -9.34 2.91 29.99
N VAL A 194 -8.33 3.20 29.16
CA VAL A 194 -8.03 4.55 28.65
C VAL A 194 -8.35 4.60 27.18
N LEU A 195 -8.62 5.78 26.61
CA LEU A 195 -8.95 5.92 25.20
C LEU A 195 -7.77 5.44 24.32
N PRO A 196 -7.90 4.30 23.60
CA PRO A 196 -6.85 3.84 22.69
C PRO A 196 -6.86 4.64 21.38
N PHE A 197 -5.74 4.59 20.67
CA PHE A 197 -5.66 5.11 19.32
C PHE A 197 -6.53 4.30 18.34
N GLY A 198 -7.16 4.99 17.39
CA GLY A 198 -7.89 4.37 16.28
C GLY A 198 -9.41 4.29 16.45
N LEU A 199 -9.97 4.70 17.60
CA LEU A 199 -11.42 4.81 17.78
C LEU A 199 -11.99 6.08 17.14
N THR A 200 -13.18 5.93 16.53
CA THR A 200 -13.97 7.06 16.03
C THR A 200 -14.40 7.95 17.19
N ASN A 201 -14.48 9.26 16.98
CA ASN A 201 -14.75 10.28 18.01
C ASN A 201 -13.65 10.45 19.07
N GLY A 202 -12.64 9.59 19.16
CA GLY A 202 -11.52 9.74 20.10
C GLY A 202 -10.87 11.13 20.05
N PRO A 203 -10.44 11.60 18.86
CA PRO A 203 -9.91 12.96 18.69
C PRO A 203 -10.91 14.07 19.06
N ALA A 204 -12.17 13.90 18.68
CA ALA A 204 -13.23 14.88 18.97
C ALA A 204 -13.48 15.04 20.47
N ASN A 205 -13.61 13.93 21.19
CA ASN A 205 -13.83 13.93 22.64
C ASN A 205 -12.58 14.43 23.39
N TYR A 206 -11.38 14.11 22.90
CA TYR A 206 -10.16 14.66 23.45
C TYR A 206 -10.07 16.18 23.26
N GLN A 207 -10.42 16.70 22.08
CA GLN A 207 -10.50 18.14 21.85
C GLN A 207 -11.52 18.81 22.78
N HIS A 208 -12.68 18.18 22.98
CA HIS A 208 -13.67 18.68 23.93
C HIS A 208 -13.13 18.77 25.36
N TYR A 209 -12.42 17.73 25.79
CA TYR A 209 -11.73 17.71 27.07
C TYR A 209 -10.71 18.85 27.19
N MET A 210 -9.84 19.04 26.20
CA MET A 210 -8.85 20.12 26.19
C MET A 210 -9.50 21.51 26.23
N ASN A 211 -10.59 21.71 25.49
CA ASN A 211 -11.34 22.95 25.51
C ASN A 211 -11.95 23.24 26.89
N ASN A 212 -12.45 22.22 27.59
CA ASN A 212 -12.98 22.37 28.96
C ASN A 212 -11.87 22.66 29.98
N VAL A 213 -10.71 22.00 29.88
CA VAL A 213 -9.57 22.23 30.78
C VAL A 213 -9.06 23.67 30.68
N LEU A 214 -9.01 24.20 29.47
CA LEU A 214 -8.46 25.52 29.20
C LEU A 214 -9.53 26.61 29.03
N TRP A 215 -10.79 26.31 29.38
CA TRP A 215 -11.97 27.14 29.14
C TRP A 215 -11.86 28.57 29.68
N ASP A 216 -11.29 28.75 30.88
CA ASP A 216 -11.21 30.05 31.57
C ASP A 216 -10.36 31.10 30.82
N HIS A 217 -9.58 30.67 29.82
CA HIS A 217 -8.76 31.55 28.97
C HIS A 217 -9.02 31.34 27.47
N LEU A 218 -10.08 30.63 27.10
CA LEU A 218 -10.40 30.32 25.71
C LEU A 218 -10.48 31.63 24.91
N ASN A 219 -9.74 31.69 23.79
CA ASN A 219 -9.68 32.80 22.82
C ASN A 219 -8.81 34.04 23.10
N ASN A 220 -7.99 34.10 24.15
CA ASN A 220 -7.15 35.29 24.38
C ASN A 220 -5.67 35.17 23.96
N PHE A 221 -4.98 34.08 24.28
CA PHE A 221 -3.52 33.98 24.07
C PHE A 221 -2.99 32.56 23.85
N TRP A 222 -3.88 31.57 23.67
CA TRP A 222 -3.50 30.19 23.40
C TRP A 222 -4.47 29.55 22.39
N SER A 223 -4.04 28.46 21.78
CA SER A 223 -4.83 27.60 20.88
C SER A 223 -4.36 26.16 21.06
N ALA A 224 -5.27 25.22 21.26
CA ALA A 224 -4.95 23.80 21.30
C ALA A 224 -5.59 23.07 20.13
N TYR A 225 -4.81 22.26 19.44
CA TYR A 225 -5.29 21.31 18.45
C TYR A 225 -4.85 19.93 18.89
N LEU A 226 -5.81 19.14 19.38
CA LEU A 226 -5.55 17.87 20.04
C LEU A 226 -4.46 18.01 21.11
N ASP A 227 -3.30 17.40 20.88
CA ASP A 227 -2.15 17.31 21.77
C ASP A 227 -1.15 18.48 21.65
N ASP A 228 -1.23 19.24 20.56
CA ASP A 228 -0.39 20.41 20.30
C ASP A 228 -1.04 21.69 20.87
N ILE A 229 -0.40 22.30 21.87
CA ILE A 229 -0.85 23.57 22.47
C ILE A 229 0.12 24.68 22.06
N LEU A 230 -0.42 25.73 21.43
CA LEU A 230 0.31 26.95 21.07
C LEU A 230 -0.11 28.10 21.98
N ILE A 231 0.87 28.80 22.52
CA ILE A 231 0.71 29.99 23.35
C ILE A 231 1.42 31.14 22.63
N TYR A 232 0.78 32.30 22.52
CA TYR A 232 1.29 33.44 21.76
C TYR A 232 1.04 34.76 22.50
N SER A 233 2.02 35.67 22.46
CA SER A 233 1.91 36.97 23.16
C SER A 233 2.76 38.07 22.52
N LYS A 234 2.42 39.32 22.80
CA LYS A 234 3.10 40.50 22.24
C LYS A 234 4.38 40.86 22.99
N THR A 235 4.38 40.74 24.32
CA THR A 235 5.54 41.07 25.16
C THR A 235 6.02 39.85 25.95
N LEU A 236 7.31 39.82 26.29
CA LEU A 236 7.90 38.71 27.05
C LEU A 236 7.28 38.57 28.45
N LYS A 237 6.97 39.70 29.11
CA LYS A 237 6.40 39.73 30.46
C LYS A 237 5.00 39.10 30.49
N GLU A 238 4.15 39.47 29.52
CA GLU A 238 2.82 38.84 29.35
C GLU A 238 2.97 37.36 28.97
N HIS A 239 3.91 37.03 28.08
CA HIS A 239 4.14 35.66 27.65
C HIS A 239 4.46 34.73 28.82
N THR A 240 5.34 35.16 29.74
CA THR A 240 5.66 34.38 30.92
C THR A 240 4.45 34.14 31.81
N GLN A 241 3.56 35.12 31.96
CA GLN A 241 2.33 34.97 32.73
C GLN A 241 1.35 34.00 32.04
N HIS A 242 1.20 34.11 30.73
CA HIS A 242 0.34 33.25 29.92
C HIS A 242 0.80 31.78 29.93
N VAL A 243 2.09 31.53 29.71
CA VAL A 243 2.66 30.18 29.76
C VAL A 243 2.44 29.57 31.13
N ARG A 244 2.71 30.33 32.20
CA ARG A 244 2.51 29.87 33.58
C ARG A 244 1.05 29.53 33.88
N ALA A 245 0.10 30.34 33.42
CA ALA A 245 -1.33 30.08 33.60
C ALA A 245 -1.76 28.77 32.89
N VAL A 246 -1.28 28.55 31.67
CA VAL A 246 -1.58 27.31 30.92
C VAL A 246 -0.96 26.09 31.60
N LEU A 247 0.32 26.17 32.00
CA LEU A 247 0.98 25.07 32.72
C LEU A 247 0.27 24.73 34.03
N GLN A 248 -0.20 25.72 34.78
CA GLN A 248 -0.98 25.47 36.00
C GLN A 248 -2.29 24.73 35.70
N LYS A 249 -3.03 25.12 34.66
CA LYS A 249 -4.26 24.42 34.25
C LYS A 249 -3.98 22.97 33.82
N LEU A 250 -2.86 22.72 33.16
CA LEU A 250 -2.44 21.35 32.82
C LEU A 250 -2.15 20.53 34.08
N ILE A 251 -1.50 21.11 35.09
CA ILE A 251 -1.28 20.45 36.39
C ILE A 251 -2.61 20.12 37.07
N ASP A 252 -3.53 21.09 37.15
CA ASP A 252 -4.84 20.92 37.78
C ASP A 252 -5.66 19.81 37.08
N ALA A 253 -5.49 19.65 35.76
CA ALA A 253 -6.10 18.58 34.97
C ALA A 253 -5.34 17.24 35.03
N GLY A 254 -4.13 17.21 35.59
CA GLY A 254 -3.26 16.04 35.64
C GLY A 254 -2.61 15.67 34.30
N LEU A 255 -2.41 16.66 33.43
CA LEU A 255 -1.74 16.51 32.12
C LEU A 255 -0.26 16.86 32.23
N GLN A 256 0.58 16.04 31.58
CA GLN A 256 2.03 16.23 31.54
C GLN A 256 2.50 16.46 30.12
N VAL A 257 3.55 17.28 29.96
CA VAL A 257 4.09 17.68 28.66
C VAL A 257 5.48 17.11 28.41
N ASP A 258 5.78 16.81 27.14
CA ASP A 258 7.05 16.26 26.69
C ASP A 258 8.07 17.38 26.50
N ILE A 259 8.97 17.55 27.47
CA ILE A 259 9.98 18.62 27.44
C ILE A 259 10.87 18.58 26.20
N GLU A 260 11.11 17.42 25.60
CA GLU A 260 11.98 17.31 24.42
C GLU A 260 11.32 17.83 23.14
N LYS A 261 9.99 17.88 23.13
CA LYS A 261 9.19 18.37 21.99
C LYS A 261 8.61 19.76 22.23
N CYS A 262 8.69 20.26 23.46
CA CYS A 262 8.24 21.61 23.79
C CYS A 262 9.26 22.65 23.30
N GLU A 263 8.77 23.80 22.84
CA GLU A 263 9.57 24.96 22.45
C GLU A 263 9.10 26.17 23.25
N PHE A 264 9.98 26.82 24.02
CA PHE A 264 9.62 27.93 24.90
C PHE A 264 10.20 29.26 24.43
N HIS A 265 9.40 30.33 24.52
CA HIS A 265 9.82 31.72 24.26
C HIS A 265 10.47 31.96 22.88
N VAL A 266 10.09 31.17 21.88
CA VAL A 266 10.65 31.26 20.53
C VAL A 266 9.95 32.34 19.70
N GLN A 267 10.66 32.89 18.72
CA GLN A 267 10.09 33.84 17.75
C GLN A 267 9.55 33.15 16.50
N GLU A 268 10.00 31.92 16.27
CA GLU A 268 9.53 31.06 15.19
C GLU A 268 9.28 29.64 15.70
N THR A 269 8.18 29.01 15.26
CA THR A 269 7.85 27.62 15.58
C THR A 269 6.98 27.00 14.49
N SER A 270 6.99 25.67 14.40
CA SER A 270 6.09 24.94 13.51
C SER A 270 4.84 24.45 14.24
N PHE A 271 3.66 24.87 13.79
CA PHE A 271 2.37 24.49 14.35
C PHE A 271 1.45 24.01 13.23
N LEU A 272 0.95 22.77 13.35
CA LEU A 272 0.06 22.14 12.35
C LEU A 272 0.59 22.18 10.90
N GLY A 273 1.91 22.06 10.74
CA GLY A 273 2.57 22.10 9.43
C GLY A 273 2.77 23.49 8.84
N VAL A 274 2.47 24.56 9.60
CA VAL A 274 2.75 25.96 9.23
C VAL A 274 3.90 26.49 10.07
N LEU A 275 4.88 27.12 9.42
CA LEU A 275 5.94 27.86 10.11
C LEU A 275 5.41 29.25 10.50
N LEU A 276 5.36 29.52 11.79
CA LEU A 276 4.99 30.82 12.36
C LEU A 276 6.29 31.62 12.55
N SER A 277 6.46 32.79 11.91
CA SER A 277 7.53 33.75 12.25
C SER A 277 7.11 35.20 11.99
N THR A 278 7.88 36.14 12.51
CA THR A 278 7.39 37.47 12.89
C THR A 278 7.02 38.44 11.78
N ASP A 279 7.59 38.39 10.57
CA ASP A 279 7.24 39.44 9.56
C ASP A 279 7.08 38.90 8.13
N VAL A 280 8.12 38.33 7.53
CA VAL A 280 8.06 37.90 6.12
C VAL A 280 7.42 36.52 5.96
N GLN A 281 7.72 35.54 6.82
CA GLN A 281 7.08 34.23 6.69
C GLN A 281 5.64 34.23 7.18
N ALA A 282 5.25 35.04 8.17
CA ALA A 282 3.84 35.24 8.51
C ALA A 282 3.06 35.90 7.37
N PHE A 283 3.63 36.93 6.72
CA PHE A 283 3.04 37.52 5.52
C PHE A 283 2.89 36.47 4.41
N ILE A 284 3.95 35.70 4.12
CA ILE A 284 3.89 34.61 3.14
C ILE A 284 2.85 33.56 3.54
N GLY A 285 2.81 33.16 4.81
CA GLY A 285 1.89 32.18 5.37
C GLY A 285 0.44 32.62 5.27
N PHE A 286 0.15 33.89 5.60
CA PHE A 286 -1.16 34.51 5.44
C PHE A 286 -1.62 34.46 3.97
N TYR A 287 -0.78 34.85 3.02
CA TYR A 287 -1.17 34.79 1.61
C TYR A 287 -1.08 33.40 0.99
N ASN A 288 -0.38 32.46 1.62
CA ASN A 288 -0.36 31.05 1.22
C ASN A 288 -1.76 30.42 1.39
N PHE A 289 -2.56 30.92 2.33
CA PHE A 289 -3.97 30.54 2.47
C PHE A 289 -4.81 31.01 1.26
N TYR A 290 -4.58 32.24 0.81
CA TYR A 290 -5.22 32.82 -0.38
C TYR A 290 -4.58 32.38 -1.70
N ARG A 291 -3.56 31.50 -1.68
CA ARG A 291 -2.88 31.01 -2.89
C ARG A 291 -3.86 30.43 -3.92
N ARG A 292 -4.97 29.85 -3.43
CA ARG A 292 -6.03 29.25 -4.23
C ARG A 292 -6.81 30.26 -5.07
N PHE A 293 -6.57 31.55 -4.88
CA PHE A 293 -7.20 32.68 -5.58
C PHE A 293 -6.18 33.56 -6.32
N ILE A 294 -4.87 33.34 -6.12
CA ILE A 294 -3.79 34.17 -6.66
C ILE A 294 -3.03 33.40 -7.76
N LYS A 295 -3.25 33.79 -9.02
CA LYS A 295 -2.59 33.15 -10.17
C LYS A 295 -1.06 33.34 -10.08
N GLY A 296 -0.32 32.23 -10.06
CA GLY A 296 1.14 32.26 -10.06
C GLY A 296 1.79 32.65 -8.72
N PHE A 297 1.07 32.45 -7.61
CA PHE A 297 1.51 32.76 -6.23
C PHE A 297 2.99 32.43 -5.95
N SER A 298 3.44 31.20 -6.23
CA SER A 298 4.82 30.76 -5.95
C SER A 298 5.90 31.62 -6.63
N LYS A 299 5.62 32.18 -7.81
CA LYS A 299 6.56 33.06 -8.53
C LYS A 299 6.60 34.47 -7.91
N ILE A 300 5.44 34.99 -7.50
CA ILE A 300 5.32 36.31 -6.87
C ILE A 300 6.07 36.28 -5.53
N VAL A 301 5.92 35.21 -4.76
CA VAL A 301 6.52 35.08 -3.43
C VAL A 301 7.99 34.63 -3.48
N GLY A 302 8.46 34.04 -4.58
CA GLY A 302 9.82 33.50 -4.72
C GLY A 302 10.96 34.41 -4.21
N PRO A 303 11.00 35.72 -4.54
CA PRO A 303 12.00 36.64 -3.99
C PRO A 303 11.93 36.79 -2.46
N MET A 304 10.73 36.78 -1.89
CA MET A 304 10.51 36.85 -0.43
C MET A 304 10.83 35.52 0.26
N LEU A 305 10.58 34.37 -0.38
CA LEU A 305 10.98 33.04 0.14
C LEU A 305 12.51 32.87 0.24
N LYS A 306 13.28 33.51 -0.64
CA LYS A 306 14.76 33.50 -0.57
C LYS A 306 15.28 34.21 0.69
N LEU A 307 14.57 35.22 1.18
CA LEU A 307 14.91 35.91 2.44
C LEU A 307 14.64 35.04 3.67
N THR A 308 13.88 33.95 3.51
CA THR A 308 13.47 33.08 4.62
C THR A 308 14.31 31.80 4.73
N GLN A 309 15.36 31.66 3.92
CA GLN A 309 16.26 30.50 3.91
C GLN A 309 17.36 30.62 4.98
N LYS A 310 17.73 29.50 5.61
CA LYS A 310 18.79 29.45 6.63
C LYS A 310 20.13 29.91 6.04
N GLY A 311 20.78 30.87 6.70
CA GLY A 311 22.11 31.37 6.33
C GLY A 311 22.15 32.56 5.37
N VAL A 312 21.00 33.13 4.99
CA VAL A 312 20.92 34.30 4.09
C VAL A 312 20.83 35.60 4.90
N ILE A 313 21.64 36.62 4.52
CA ILE A 313 21.60 37.96 5.14
C ILE A 313 20.32 38.68 4.68
N PHE A 314 19.55 39.21 5.64
CA PHE A 314 18.31 39.92 5.36
C PHE A 314 18.58 41.25 4.64
N GLN A 315 18.32 41.30 3.34
CA GLN A 315 18.38 42.52 2.54
C GLN A 315 17.10 42.67 1.69
N TRP A 316 16.28 43.66 2.02
CA TRP A 316 15.05 43.94 1.28
C TRP A 316 15.36 44.62 -0.06
N THR A 317 15.31 43.85 -1.15
CA THR A 317 15.64 44.33 -2.49
C THR A 317 14.43 44.90 -3.22
N ASN A 318 14.66 45.73 -4.25
CA ASN A 318 13.58 46.27 -5.10
C ASN A 318 12.73 45.18 -5.78
N THR A 319 13.27 43.98 -5.98
CA THR A 319 12.50 42.82 -6.49
C THR A 319 11.55 42.29 -5.42
N CYS A 320 11.95 42.27 -4.14
CA CYS A 320 11.07 41.91 -3.03
C CYS A 320 9.94 42.94 -2.85
N GLN A 321 10.23 44.24 -2.98
CA GLN A 321 9.21 45.30 -2.90
C GLN A 321 8.17 45.18 -4.02
N LYS A 322 8.61 44.96 -5.27
CA LYS A 322 7.69 44.75 -6.41
C LYS A 322 6.82 43.50 -6.22
N SER A 323 7.40 42.41 -5.72
CA SER A 323 6.66 41.20 -5.37
C SER A 323 5.62 41.42 -4.29
N PHE A 324 5.96 42.18 -3.24
CA PHE A 324 5.06 42.55 -2.15
C PHE A 324 3.86 43.38 -2.62
N GLU A 325 4.11 44.41 -3.43
CA GLU A 325 3.04 45.28 -3.97
C GLU A 325 2.15 44.56 -4.99
N LEU A 326 2.74 43.74 -5.87
CA LEU A 326 1.99 42.92 -6.83
C LEU A 326 1.04 41.96 -6.10
N LEU A 327 1.50 41.37 -4.99
CA LEU A 327 0.69 40.45 -4.20
C LEU A 327 -0.48 41.17 -3.53
N LYS A 328 -0.26 42.36 -2.96
CA LYS A 328 -1.34 43.20 -2.43
C LYS A 328 -2.34 43.60 -3.52
N GLN A 329 -1.87 44.00 -4.70
CA GLN A 329 -2.73 44.37 -5.82
C GLN A 329 -3.58 43.19 -6.29
N GLN A 330 -2.99 42.00 -6.47
CA GLN A 330 -3.71 40.81 -6.92
C GLN A 330 -4.80 40.36 -5.94
N VAL A 331 -4.60 40.55 -4.63
CA VAL A 331 -5.65 40.25 -3.64
C VAL A 331 -6.78 41.29 -3.66
N VAL A 332 -6.47 42.55 -4.03
CA VAL A 332 -7.46 43.63 -4.14
C VAL A 332 -8.22 43.60 -5.47
N THR A 333 -7.59 43.16 -6.57
CA THR A 333 -8.20 43.14 -7.92
C THR A 333 -8.75 41.79 -8.36
N ALA A 334 -8.45 40.70 -7.65
CA ALA A 334 -9.01 39.40 -7.98
C ALA A 334 -10.54 39.40 -7.78
N PRO A 335 -11.30 38.60 -8.55
CA PRO A 335 -12.72 38.36 -8.28
C PRO A 335 -12.84 37.47 -7.04
N VAL A 336 -12.56 38.02 -5.86
CA VAL A 336 -12.33 37.27 -4.60
C VAL A 336 -13.61 36.80 -3.90
N PHE A 337 -14.80 37.18 -4.34
CA PHE A 337 -16.01 36.91 -3.56
C PHE A 337 -17.05 36.07 -4.31
N ARG A 338 -16.82 34.76 -4.38
CA ARG A 338 -17.96 33.84 -4.28
C ARG A 338 -17.59 32.63 -3.45
N HIS A 339 -18.33 32.46 -2.35
CA HIS A 339 -18.34 31.22 -1.62
C HIS A 339 -18.88 30.10 -2.52
N PHE A 340 -18.35 28.90 -2.35
CA PHE A 340 -18.87 27.73 -3.05
C PHE A 340 -20.35 27.54 -2.71
N ASP A 341 -21.22 27.65 -3.71
CA ASP A 341 -22.65 27.47 -3.53
C ASP A 341 -23.01 26.01 -3.81
N ARG A 342 -23.47 25.29 -2.78
CA ARG A 342 -23.81 23.86 -2.90
C ARG A 342 -25.02 23.59 -3.79
N THR A 343 -25.84 24.61 -4.07
CA THR A 343 -27.02 24.49 -4.94
C THR A 343 -26.66 24.63 -6.43
N GLN A 344 -25.45 25.09 -6.73
CA GLN A 344 -24.99 25.33 -8.09
C GLN A 344 -24.06 24.22 -8.58
N LYS A 345 -24.08 24.00 -9.90
CA LYS A 345 -23.29 22.96 -10.54
C LYS A 345 -21.80 23.27 -10.50
N ALA A 346 -21.02 22.37 -9.92
CA ALA A 346 -19.56 22.48 -9.83
C ALA A 346 -18.88 21.86 -11.06
N ILE A 347 -17.91 22.59 -11.62
CA ILE A 347 -17.04 22.15 -12.71
C ILE A 347 -15.62 22.03 -12.18
N LEU A 348 -15.02 20.87 -12.34
CA LEU A 348 -13.66 20.55 -11.92
C LEU A 348 -12.82 20.23 -13.16
N GLU A 349 -11.91 21.11 -13.52
CA GLU A 349 -10.92 20.87 -14.58
C GLU A 349 -9.64 20.33 -13.95
N THR A 350 -9.15 19.16 -14.37
CA THR A 350 -7.93 18.55 -13.83
C THR A 350 -6.91 18.29 -14.92
N ASP A 351 -5.64 18.34 -14.53
CA ASP A 351 -4.53 18.04 -15.42
C ASP A 351 -3.37 17.45 -14.63
N SER A 352 -2.65 16.50 -15.23
CA SER A 352 -1.44 15.93 -14.68
C SER A 352 -0.27 16.08 -15.64
N SER A 353 0.87 16.52 -15.11
CA SER A 353 2.16 16.38 -15.79
C SER A 353 2.96 15.22 -15.20
N ASP A 354 4.17 15.01 -15.71
CA ASP A 354 5.09 14.01 -15.16
C ASP A 354 5.51 14.24 -13.70
N HIS A 355 5.33 15.47 -13.19
CA HIS A 355 5.87 15.87 -11.88
C HIS A 355 4.87 16.63 -11.00
N VAL A 356 3.74 17.10 -11.54
CA VAL A 356 2.79 17.99 -10.85
C VAL A 356 1.36 17.66 -11.26
N ASN A 357 0.47 17.61 -10.28
CA ASN A 357 -0.98 17.53 -10.48
C ASN A 357 -1.58 18.90 -10.22
N ALA A 358 -2.53 19.32 -11.04
CA ALA A 358 -3.27 20.56 -10.83
C ALA A 358 -4.76 20.38 -11.11
N GLY A 359 -5.54 21.31 -10.58
CA GLY A 359 -6.95 21.41 -10.90
C GLY A 359 -7.53 22.78 -10.61
N VAL A 360 -8.67 23.05 -11.24
CA VAL A 360 -9.43 24.29 -11.11
C VAL A 360 -10.89 23.94 -10.86
N LEU A 361 -11.41 24.38 -9.71
CA LEU A 361 -12.83 24.30 -9.39
C LEU A 361 -13.51 25.59 -9.82
N SER A 362 -14.63 25.49 -10.55
CA SER A 362 -15.39 26.62 -11.09
C SER A 362 -16.91 26.40 -10.92
N GLN A 363 -17.68 27.49 -10.86
CA GLN A 363 -19.15 27.50 -10.83
C GLN A 363 -19.71 28.57 -11.77
N TYR A 364 -20.93 28.37 -12.27
CA TYR A 364 -21.61 29.34 -13.12
C TYR A 364 -22.26 30.45 -12.29
N ASP A 365 -22.23 31.69 -12.77
CA ASP A 365 -22.98 32.80 -12.19
C ASP A 365 -24.48 32.73 -12.52
N ASP A 366 -25.27 33.59 -11.88
CA ASP A 366 -26.66 33.91 -12.20
C ASP A 366 -26.79 34.36 -13.68
N ASP A 367 -25.73 34.98 -14.22
CA ASP A 367 -25.58 35.36 -15.64
C ASP A 367 -25.02 34.23 -16.54
N LYS A 368 -24.90 32.99 -16.03
CA LYS A 368 -24.35 31.80 -16.72
C LYS A 368 -22.88 31.93 -17.17
N VAL A 369 -22.11 32.84 -16.58
CA VAL A 369 -20.66 32.96 -16.84
C VAL A 369 -19.89 32.05 -15.88
N LEU A 370 -18.90 31.30 -16.37
CA LEU A 370 -18.13 30.36 -15.56
C LEU A 370 -17.00 31.06 -14.80
N HIS A 371 -17.06 31.07 -13.46
CA HIS A 371 -16.06 31.69 -12.60
C HIS A 371 -15.26 30.64 -11.80
N PRO A 372 -13.92 30.80 -11.71
CA PRO A 372 -13.09 29.93 -10.88
C PRO A 372 -13.32 30.24 -9.40
N VAL A 373 -13.65 29.21 -8.63
CA VAL A 373 -13.88 29.23 -7.19
C VAL A 373 -12.61 28.85 -6.42
N ALA A 374 -11.82 27.90 -6.92
CA ALA A 374 -10.56 27.52 -6.27
C ALA A 374 -9.54 26.92 -7.25
N PHE A 375 -8.25 27.16 -7.00
CA PHE A 375 -7.13 26.55 -7.72
C PHE A 375 -6.36 25.57 -6.82
N TYR A 376 -5.99 24.41 -7.36
CA TYR A 376 -5.18 23.39 -6.70
C TYR A 376 -3.94 23.05 -7.54
N SER A 377 -2.79 22.90 -6.88
CA SER A 377 -1.55 22.39 -7.50
C SER A 377 -0.68 21.72 -6.45
N LYS A 378 -0.14 20.53 -6.75
CA LYS A 378 0.75 19.78 -5.85
C LYS A 378 1.76 18.94 -6.62
N ASN A 379 3.02 18.97 -6.19
CA ASN A 379 4.09 18.13 -6.73
C ASN A 379 3.83 16.63 -6.43
N MET A 380 4.20 15.77 -7.37
CA MET A 380 4.22 14.33 -7.18
C MET A 380 5.42 13.92 -6.33
N VAL A 381 5.22 12.92 -5.48
CA VAL A 381 6.28 12.22 -4.74
C VAL A 381 7.02 11.29 -5.74
N PRO A 382 8.32 10.97 -5.56
CA PRO A 382 9.07 10.17 -6.54
C PRO A 382 8.38 8.87 -6.97
N ALA A 383 7.69 8.18 -6.05
CA ALA A 383 6.93 6.96 -6.36
C ALA A 383 5.73 7.21 -7.29
N GLU A 384 5.12 8.39 -7.24
CA GLU A 384 3.96 8.79 -8.05
C GLU A 384 4.39 9.28 -9.44
N CYS A 385 5.58 9.87 -9.56
CA CYS A 385 6.18 10.22 -10.85
C CYS A 385 6.34 9.00 -11.77
N ASN A 386 6.46 7.80 -11.18
CA ASN A 386 6.60 6.53 -11.89
C ASN A 386 5.27 5.90 -12.30
N TYR A 387 4.12 6.52 -12.00
CA TYR A 387 2.83 5.99 -12.41
C TYR A 387 2.64 6.11 -13.92
N GLU A 388 1.86 5.18 -14.50
CA GLU A 388 1.43 5.30 -15.89
C GLU A 388 0.57 6.57 -16.06
N ILE A 389 0.55 7.13 -17.26
CA ILE A 389 -0.17 8.38 -17.57
C ILE A 389 -1.64 8.29 -17.11
N TYR A 390 -2.27 7.14 -17.33
CA TYR A 390 -3.63 6.86 -16.85
C TYR A 390 -3.80 7.04 -15.33
N ASP A 391 -2.89 6.45 -14.54
CA ASP A 391 -2.90 6.52 -13.09
C ASP A 391 -2.53 7.92 -12.57
N LYS A 392 -1.69 8.66 -13.31
CA LYS A 392 -1.30 10.05 -13.00
C LYS A 392 -2.50 11.00 -13.13
N GLU A 393 -3.22 10.90 -14.25
CA GLU A 393 -4.43 11.70 -14.51
C GLU A 393 -5.53 11.38 -13.49
N LEU A 394 -5.75 10.10 -13.19
CA LEU A 394 -6.69 9.69 -12.16
C LEU A 394 -6.29 10.19 -10.76
N LEU A 395 -4.99 10.18 -10.44
CA LEU A 395 -4.48 10.75 -9.19
C LEU A 395 -4.71 12.27 -9.11
N ALA A 396 -4.66 13.00 -10.21
CA ALA A 396 -4.99 14.43 -10.24
C ALA A 396 -6.45 14.67 -9.86
N ILE A 397 -7.38 13.88 -10.40
CA ILE A 397 -8.80 13.92 -10.03
C ILE A 397 -8.99 13.65 -8.54
N ILE A 398 -8.42 12.55 -8.04
CA ILE A 398 -8.60 12.14 -6.64
C ILE A 398 -8.04 13.19 -5.68
N ARG A 399 -6.87 13.75 -5.98
CA ARG A 399 -6.27 14.79 -5.14
C ARG A 399 -7.11 16.07 -5.12
N CYS A 400 -7.73 16.44 -6.23
CA CYS A 400 -8.62 17.60 -6.28
C CYS A 400 -9.89 17.34 -5.45
N LEU A 401 -10.49 16.16 -5.58
CA LEU A 401 -11.67 15.77 -4.80
C LEU A 401 -11.37 15.66 -3.30
N GLU A 402 -10.21 15.11 -2.91
CA GLU A 402 -9.77 15.07 -1.51
C GLU A 402 -9.50 16.47 -0.95
N HIS A 403 -8.90 17.35 -1.76
CA HIS A 403 -8.58 18.71 -1.34
C HIS A 403 -9.85 19.55 -1.11
N TRP A 404 -10.86 19.37 -1.97
CA TRP A 404 -12.15 20.05 -1.90
C TRP A 404 -13.27 19.13 -1.39
N ARG A 405 -12.92 18.19 -0.50
CA ARG A 405 -13.87 17.22 0.04
C ARG A 405 -15.06 17.90 0.74
N PRO A 406 -14.87 18.88 1.64
CA PRO A 406 -15.98 19.56 2.33
C PRO A 406 -16.98 20.25 1.40
N GLU A 407 -16.51 20.66 0.22
CA GLU A 407 -17.30 21.33 -0.81
C GLU A 407 -18.02 20.32 -1.72
N LEU A 408 -17.38 19.19 -2.07
CA LEU A 408 -17.84 18.29 -3.12
C LEU A 408 -18.57 17.01 -2.63
N GLU A 409 -18.34 16.55 -1.39
CA GLU A 409 -18.89 15.28 -0.85
C GLU A 409 -20.43 15.29 -0.66
N ALA A 410 -21.03 16.45 -0.42
CA ALA A 410 -22.47 16.61 -0.13
C ALA A 410 -23.22 17.41 -1.21
N THR A 411 -22.80 17.31 -2.46
CA THR A 411 -23.42 18.04 -3.58
C THR A 411 -24.68 17.32 -4.09
N GLU A 412 -25.79 18.04 -4.17
CA GLU A 412 -27.06 17.50 -4.71
C GLU A 412 -26.96 17.26 -6.23
N LEU A 413 -26.16 18.07 -6.93
CA LEU A 413 -25.90 17.98 -8.37
C LEU A 413 -24.56 17.30 -8.64
N PRO A 414 -24.43 16.50 -9.72
CA PRO A 414 -23.18 15.84 -10.05
C PRO A 414 -22.09 16.86 -10.44
N VAL A 415 -20.91 16.72 -9.84
CA VAL A 415 -19.71 17.49 -10.17
C VAL A 415 -19.20 17.05 -11.55
N GLU A 416 -19.04 17.99 -12.46
CA GLU A 416 -18.52 17.71 -13.81
C GLU A 416 -17.00 17.80 -13.83
N ILE A 417 -16.34 16.65 -14.00
CA ILE A 417 -14.89 16.55 -14.00
C ILE A 417 -14.39 16.50 -15.44
N PHE A 418 -13.64 17.51 -15.87
CA PHE A 418 -13.00 17.55 -17.18
C PHE A 418 -11.55 17.10 -17.09
N THR A 419 -11.19 16.13 -17.92
CA THR A 419 -9.83 15.61 -18.10
C THR A 419 -9.51 15.53 -19.59
N ASP A 420 -8.24 15.67 -19.93
CA ASP A 420 -7.72 15.48 -21.28
C ASP A 420 -7.42 14.00 -21.62
N HIS A 421 -7.74 13.08 -20.71
CA HIS A 421 -7.55 11.65 -20.92
C HIS A 421 -8.88 10.91 -21.08
N LYS A 422 -9.23 10.61 -22.34
CA LYS A 422 -10.49 9.94 -22.74
C LYS A 422 -10.74 8.60 -22.05
N ALA A 423 -9.70 7.85 -21.70
CA ALA A 423 -9.85 6.53 -21.07
C ALA A 423 -10.49 6.60 -19.66
N LEU A 424 -10.44 7.75 -18.99
CA LEU A 424 -11.04 7.95 -17.66
C LEU A 424 -12.57 8.09 -17.70
N GLU A 425 -13.16 8.39 -18.86
CA GLU A 425 -14.62 8.43 -19.04
C GLU A 425 -15.26 7.07 -18.76
N HIS A 426 -14.53 5.98 -19.03
CA HIS A 426 -14.99 4.60 -18.83
C HIS A 426 -14.50 3.97 -17.52
N PHE A 427 -13.82 4.71 -16.64
CA PHE A 427 -13.22 4.18 -15.40
C PHE A 427 -14.24 3.41 -14.52
N MET A 428 -15.45 3.95 -14.36
CA MET A 428 -16.52 3.33 -13.56
C MET A 428 -17.16 2.10 -14.22
N THR A 429 -16.88 1.83 -15.49
CA THR A 429 -17.45 0.71 -16.27
C THR A 429 -16.44 -0.41 -16.52
N SER A 430 -15.15 -0.19 -16.22
CA SER A 430 -14.08 -1.16 -16.40
C SER A 430 -14.21 -2.34 -15.43
N LYS A 431 -14.15 -3.58 -15.96
CA LYS A 431 -14.36 -4.83 -15.21
C LYS A 431 -13.15 -5.30 -14.39
N GLU A 432 -11.94 -4.83 -14.70
CA GLU A 432 -10.70 -5.22 -14.01
C GLU A 432 -9.94 -3.98 -13.56
N LEU A 433 -10.01 -3.66 -12.26
CA LEU A 433 -9.29 -2.55 -11.65
C LEU A 433 -8.05 -3.07 -10.91
N THR A 434 -6.94 -2.34 -10.98
CA THR A 434 -5.76 -2.66 -10.15
C THR A 434 -6.07 -2.44 -8.66
N ARG A 435 -5.33 -3.07 -7.73
CA ARG A 435 -5.53 -2.88 -6.27
C ARG A 435 -5.50 -1.41 -5.84
N ARG A 436 -4.74 -0.56 -6.55
CA ARG A 436 -4.68 0.89 -6.32
C ARG A 436 -5.96 1.57 -6.81
N GLN A 437 -6.37 1.26 -8.04
CA GLN A 437 -7.61 1.78 -8.63
C GLN A 437 -8.84 1.35 -7.84
N VAL A 438 -8.87 0.17 -7.23
CA VAL A 438 -9.94 -0.26 -6.32
C VAL A 438 -10.03 0.64 -5.08
N ARG A 439 -8.90 0.95 -4.44
CA ARG A 439 -8.87 1.90 -3.30
C ARG A 439 -9.32 3.30 -3.69
N TRP A 440 -9.02 3.70 -4.92
CA TRP A 440 -9.44 4.97 -5.47
C TRP A 440 -10.91 4.98 -5.87
N ALA A 441 -11.45 3.88 -6.39
CA ALA A 441 -12.87 3.71 -6.67
C ALA A 441 -13.71 3.77 -5.39
N GLU A 442 -13.23 3.17 -4.30
CA GLU A 442 -13.85 3.28 -2.98
C GLU A 442 -13.97 4.74 -2.53
N LYS A 443 -12.88 5.52 -2.66
CA LYS A 443 -12.89 6.96 -2.35
C LYS A 443 -13.78 7.77 -3.29
N LEU A 444 -13.77 7.46 -4.59
CA LEU A 444 -14.60 8.15 -5.57
C LEU A 444 -16.09 7.90 -5.30
N SER A 445 -16.46 6.73 -4.76
CA SER A 445 -17.85 6.45 -4.42
C SER A 445 -18.46 7.36 -3.34
N GLU A 446 -17.62 8.12 -2.61
CA GLU A 446 -18.06 9.14 -1.65
C GLU A 446 -18.59 10.42 -2.33
N TYR A 447 -18.35 10.60 -3.64
CA TYR A 447 -18.69 11.83 -4.37
C TYR A 447 -19.75 11.58 -5.45
N ASN A 448 -20.63 12.56 -5.66
CA ASN A 448 -21.56 12.60 -6.79
C ASN A 448 -20.88 13.32 -7.97
N PHE A 449 -20.32 12.59 -8.94
CA PHE A 449 -19.55 13.19 -10.04
C PHE A 449 -19.77 12.50 -11.40
N LYS A 450 -19.40 13.19 -12.46
CA LYS A 450 -19.38 12.71 -13.85
C LYS A 450 -18.07 13.12 -14.53
N ILE A 451 -17.28 12.15 -14.97
CA ILE A 451 -16.05 12.41 -15.75
C ILE A 451 -16.43 12.63 -17.22
N MET A 452 -15.92 13.70 -17.81
CA MET A 452 -16.10 14.05 -19.21
C MET A 452 -14.75 14.35 -19.86
N TYR A 453 -14.56 13.86 -21.07
CA TYR A 453 -13.37 14.14 -21.86
C TYR A 453 -13.46 15.53 -22.51
N GLN A 454 -12.36 16.29 -22.45
CA GLN A 454 -12.21 17.54 -23.19
C GLN A 454 -10.82 17.62 -23.84
N THR A 455 -10.75 18.11 -25.08
CA THR A 455 -9.47 18.26 -25.79
C THR A 455 -8.55 19.26 -25.08
N GLY A 456 -7.25 18.97 -24.94
CA GLY A 456 -6.29 19.80 -24.20
C GLY A 456 -6.23 21.28 -24.61
N ALA A 457 -6.55 21.63 -25.86
CA ALA A 457 -6.66 23.03 -26.32
C ALA A 457 -7.75 23.86 -25.61
N LYS A 458 -8.73 23.20 -24.97
CA LYS A 458 -9.77 23.85 -24.15
C LYS A 458 -9.46 23.78 -22.64
N ASN A 459 -8.53 22.92 -22.20
CA ASN A 459 -8.11 22.73 -20.81
C ASN A 459 -6.93 23.66 -20.43
N ILE A 460 -6.92 24.90 -20.92
CA ILE A 460 -5.77 25.82 -20.82
C ILE A 460 -5.46 26.20 -19.36
N LYS A 461 -6.49 26.23 -18.50
CA LYS A 461 -6.36 26.69 -17.11
C LYS A 461 -5.56 25.70 -16.26
N ALA A 462 -5.87 24.40 -16.34
CA ALA A 462 -5.16 23.36 -15.61
C ALA A 462 -3.78 23.07 -16.24
N ASP A 463 -3.67 23.07 -17.58
CA ASP A 463 -2.41 22.87 -18.32
C ASP A 463 -1.34 23.94 -17.98
N ALA A 464 -1.77 25.19 -17.83
CA ALA A 464 -0.87 26.28 -17.42
C ALA A 464 -0.32 26.11 -15.98
N LEU A 465 -0.97 25.31 -15.15
CA LEU A 465 -0.54 25.06 -13.77
C LEU A 465 0.48 23.91 -13.66
N THR A 466 0.44 22.94 -14.57
CA THR A 466 1.31 21.76 -14.56
C THR A 466 2.62 21.95 -15.32
N ARG A 467 2.65 22.80 -16.37
CA ARG A 467 3.82 22.97 -17.28
C ARG A 467 4.84 24.05 -16.90
N LYS A 468 4.93 24.45 -15.63
CA LYS A 468 5.82 25.55 -15.19
C LYS A 468 7.30 25.17 -15.17
N PRO A 469 8.23 26.02 -15.67
CA PRO A 469 9.66 25.71 -15.74
C PRO A 469 10.34 25.48 -14.38
N GLY A 470 9.84 26.09 -13.30
CA GLY A 470 10.44 26.00 -11.96
C GLY A 470 10.03 24.77 -11.16
N ASP A 471 9.02 24.01 -11.60
CA ASP A 471 8.53 22.81 -10.93
C ASP A 471 9.13 21.51 -11.50
N LYS A 472 9.89 21.65 -12.61
CA LYS A 472 10.70 20.59 -13.22
C LYS A 472 11.93 20.32 -12.34
N PRO A 473 12.40 19.06 -12.27
CA PRO A 473 13.60 18.74 -11.52
C PRO A 473 14.79 19.56 -12.05
N ILE A 474 15.51 20.19 -11.12
CA ILE A 474 16.51 21.21 -11.44
C ILE A 474 17.82 20.55 -11.91
N ASN A 475 18.21 19.44 -11.27
CA ASN A 475 19.45 18.68 -11.51
C ASN A 475 19.23 17.16 -11.32
N GLU A 476 20.15 16.32 -11.79
CA GLU A 476 20.13 14.84 -11.66
C GLU A 476 20.10 14.33 -10.20
N GLU A 477 20.44 15.17 -9.23
CA GLU A 477 20.38 14.85 -7.79
C GLU A 477 18.98 15.01 -7.17
N ASP A 478 17.98 15.51 -7.90
CA ASP A 478 16.60 15.59 -7.41
C ASP A 478 16.06 14.18 -7.11
N ASP A 479 15.55 13.96 -5.89
CA ASP A 479 15.01 12.66 -5.47
C ASP A 479 13.97 12.10 -6.46
N ARG A 480 13.22 12.98 -7.16
CA ARG A 480 12.24 12.57 -8.19
C ARG A 480 12.89 11.93 -9.43
N LEU A 481 14.12 12.31 -9.77
CA LEU A 481 14.92 11.71 -10.84
C LEU A 481 15.76 10.54 -10.33
N LYS A 482 16.37 10.68 -9.16
CA LYS A 482 17.25 9.67 -8.53
C LYS A 482 16.54 8.33 -8.28
N TYR A 483 15.25 8.37 -7.93
CA TYR A 483 14.43 7.18 -7.68
C TYR A 483 13.51 6.80 -8.84
N GLN A 484 13.59 7.50 -9.99
CA GLN A 484 12.80 7.17 -11.18
C GLN A 484 13.17 5.79 -11.73
N HIS A 485 14.45 5.45 -11.65
CA HIS A 485 15.00 4.13 -11.95
C HIS A 485 15.54 3.46 -10.68
N GLN A 486 14.65 3.19 -9.72
CA GLN A 486 15.05 2.39 -8.57
C GLN A 486 15.03 0.91 -8.99
N THR A 487 16.22 0.36 -9.27
CA THR A 487 16.38 -1.08 -9.45
C THR A 487 16.11 -1.77 -8.12
N ILE A 488 14.85 -2.18 -7.90
CA ILE A 488 14.38 -2.84 -6.66
C ILE A 488 15.24 -4.07 -6.34
N LEU A 489 15.79 -4.68 -7.38
CA LEU A 489 16.66 -5.81 -7.30
C LEU A 489 18.05 -5.45 -7.86
N THR A 490 18.95 -5.00 -6.99
CA THR A 490 20.34 -4.77 -7.39
C THR A 490 20.99 -6.10 -7.80
N PRO A 491 21.97 -6.10 -8.73
CA PRO A 491 22.68 -7.31 -9.13
C PRO A 491 23.24 -8.08 -7.91
N ASP A 492 23.67 -7.34 -6.89
CA ASP A 492 24.22 -7.89 -5.65
C ASP A 492 23.16 -8.62 -4.80
N ARG A 493 21.88 -8.23 -4.93
CA ARG A 493 20.73 -8.88 -4.26
C ARG A 493 20.00 -9.88 -5.15
N LEU A 494 20.25 -9.85 -6.47
CA LEU A 494 19.87 -10.88 -7.43
C LEU A 494 21.08 -11.76 -7.75
N LYS A 495 21.40 -12.70 -6.86
CA LYS A 495 21.99 -13.95 -7.34
C LYS A 495 20.87 -14.77 -7.97
N ILE A 496 20.48 -14.41 -9.19
CA ILE A 496 19.84 -15.41 -10.03
C ILE A 496 20.96 -16.40 -10.34
N SER A 497 20.93 -17.56 -9.69
CA SER A 497 21.66 -18.73 -10.18
C SER A 497 21.04 -19.14 -11.52
N VAL A 498 21.26 -18.34 -12.55
CA VAL A 498 21.13 -18.81 -13.92
C VAL A 498 22.31 -19.76 -14.05
N LEU A 499 22.02 -21.06 -13.94
CA LEU A 499 22.89 -22.06 -14.54
C LEU A 499 22.89 -21.75 -16.03
N GLU A 500 23.88 -20.97 -16.47
CA GLU A 500 24.49 -21.32 -17.74
C GLU A 500 24.96 -22.77 -17.55
N PRO A 501 24.57 -23.70 -18.43
CA PRO A 501 25.08 -25.06 -18.40
C PRO A 501 26.60 -24.95 -18.33
N ASP A 502 27.16 -25.40 -17.21
CA ASP A 502 28.60 -25.38 -17.02
C ASP A 502 29.21 -26.24 -18.14
N PRO A 503 30.01 -25.65 -19.05
CA PRO A 503 30.63 -26.42 -20.13
C PRO A 503 31.59 -27.49 -19.59
N GLU A 504 32.01 -27.40 -18.32
CA GLU A 504 32.93 -28.33 -17.67
C GLU A 504 32.21 -29.43 -16.85
N ALA A 505 30.88 -29.56 -16.96
CA ALA A 505 30.14 -30.66 -16.36
C ALA A 505 30.55 -32.02 -16.95
N PRO A 506 30.56 -33.11 -16.17
CA PRO A 506 31.01 -34.44 -16.61
C PRO A 506 30.23 -35.02 -17.80
N ILE A 507 29.02 -34.53 -18.09
CA ILE A 507 28.25 -34.92 -19.27
C ILE A 507 28.81 -34.31 -20.56
N HIS A 508 29.40 -33.11 -20.51
CA HIS A 508 29.93 -32.42 -21.71
C HIS A 508 31.08 -33.22 -22.32
N ASP A 509 32.03 -33.67 -21.48
CA ASP A 509 33.14 -34.52 -21.90
C ASP A 509 32.68 -35.88 -22.44
N ARG A 510 31.62 -36.46 -21.86
CA ARG A 510 31.02 -37.71 -22.35
C ARG A 510 30.36 -37.51 -23.72
N ILE A 511 29.70 -36.37 -23.96
CA ILE A 511 29.14 -36.02 -25.27
C ILE A 511 30.26 -35.78 -26.28
N LEU A 512 31.36 -35.13 -25.89
CA LEU A 512 32.52 -34.93 -26.76
C LEU A 512 33.17 -36.25 -27.19
N ASN A 513 33.36 -37.18 -26.25
CA ASN A 513 33.90 -38.51 -26.54
C ASN A 513 32.94 -39.33 -27.40
N ALA A 514 31.65 -39.37 -27.05
CA ALA A 514 30.64 -40.07 -27.85
C ALA A 514 30.53 -39.47 -29.25
N ASN A 515 30.63 -38.14 -29.41
CA ASN A 515 30.63 -37.50 -30.71
C ASN A 515 31.80 -38.00 -31.58
N ARG A 516 33.00 -38.16 -31.01
CA ARG A 516 34.19 -38.67 -31.73
C ARG A 516 34.00 -40.10 -32.23
N ASP A 517 33.47 -40.98 -31.38
CA ASP A 517 33.42 -42.42 -31.64
C ASP A 517 32.16 -42.89 -32.39
N ASP A 518 31.11 -42.06 -32.42
CA ASP A 518 29.81 -42.43 -32.98
C ASP A 518 29.80 -42.57 -34.52
N GLU A 519 29.19 -43.64 -35.01
CA GLU A 519 29.10 -43.98 -36.44
C GLU A 519 28.27 -42.96 -37.24
N GLU A 520 27.20 -42.41 -36.65
CA GLU A 520 26.36 -41.40 -37.29
C GLU A 520 27.14 -40.09 -37.46
N CYS A 521 27.81 -39.64 -36.40
CA CYS A 521 28.68 -38.46 -36.43
C CYS A 521 29.82 -38.64 -37.45
N SER A 522 30.41 -39.84 -37.55
CA SER A 522 31.42 -40.19 -38.57
C SER A 522 30.86 -40.11 -40.00
N ALA A 523 29.63 -40.56 -40.23
CA ALA A 523 28.97 -40.44 -41.53
C ALA A 523 28.73 -38.97 -41.93
N PHE A 524 28.33 -38.12 -40.99
CA PHE A 524 28.19 -36.68 -41.21
C PHE A 524 29.54 -36.00 -41.50
N ARG A 525 30.61 -36.36 -40.78
CA ARG A 525 31.98 -35.86 -41.08
C ARG A 525 32.41 -36.22 -42.50
N LYS A 526 32.19 -37.47 -42.93
CA LYS A 526 32.50 -37.92 -44.29
C LYS A 526 31.64 -37.19 -45.33
N ALA A 527 30.37 -36.91 -45.04
CA ALA A 527 29.49 -36.15 -45.93
C ALA A 527 29.95 -34.69 -46.13
N ILE A 528 30.45 -34.06 -45.06
CA ILE A 528 31.05 -32.70 -45.10
C ILE A 528 32.36 -32.72 -45.91
N ALA A 529 33.23 -33.70 -45.66
CA ALA A 529 34.49 -33.87 -46.41
C ALA A 529 34.24 -34.10 -47.92
N ASN A 530 33.19 -34.85 -48.27
CA ASN A 530 32.78 -35.11 -49.64
C ASN A 530 31.97 -33.97 -50.29
N LYS A 531 31.87 -32.80 -49.66
CA LYS A 531 31.14 -31.61 -50.15
C LYS A 531 29.69 -31.90 -50.59
N ARG A 532 28.98 -32.80 -49.89
CA ARG A 532 27.55 -33.05 -50.16
C ARG A 532 26.72 -31.82 -49.77
N LYS A 533 25.69 -31.48 -50.55
CA LYS A 533 24.79 -30.35 -50.24
C LYS A 533 23.90 -30.62 -49.03
N ALA A 534 23.41 -31.85 -48.88
CA ALA A 534 22.59 -32.28 -47.75
C ALA A 534 22.79 -33.77 -47.46
N PHE A 535 22.59 -34.16 -46.20
CA PHE A 535 22.62 -35.54 -45.72
C PHE A 535 21.57 -35.69 -44.60
N ASN A 536 20.74 -36.75 -44.64
CA ASN A 536 19.65 -36.98 -43.68
C ASN A 536 18.77 -35.74 -43.39
N ARG A 537 18.34 -35.03 -44.45
CA ARG A 537 17.51 -33.81 -44.38
C ARG A 537 18.16 -32.61 -43.68
N ILE A 538 19.46 -32.66 -43.39
CA ILE A 538 20.22 -31.56 -42.79
C ILE A 538 21.17 -30.99 -43.85
N PHE A 539 21.20 -29.65 -43.97
CA PHE A 539 22.09 -28.96 -44.89
C PHE A 539 23.50 -28.91 -44.33
N MET A 540 24.49 -29.35 -45.11
CA MET A 540 25.88 -29.39 -44.65
C MET A 540 26.48 -28.00 -44.42
N ALA A 541 25.92 -26.96 -45.04
CA ALA A 541 26.30 -25.57 -44.80
C ALA A 541 26.11 -25.13 -43.33
N ASN A 542 25.21 -25.81 -42.61
CA ASN A 542 24.90 -25.52 -41.21
C ASN A 542 25.76 -26.35 -40.25
N CYS A 543 26.56 -27.28 -40.76
CA CYS A 543 27.41 -28.16 -39.96
C CYS A 543 28.89 -27.76 -40.10
N SER A 544 29.63 -27.78 -39.00
CA SER A 544 31.06 -27.50 -38.98
C SER A 544 31.79 -28.56 -38.16
N VAL A 545 33.00 -28.91 -38.57
CA VAL A 545 33.86 -29.84 -37.82
C VAL A 545 35.05 -29.05 -37.25
N ARG A 546 35.26 -29.11 -35.93
CA ARG A 546 36.40 -28.52 -35.23
C ARG A 546 37.06 -29.59 -34.37
N ASP A 547 38.36 -29.80 -34.52
CA ASP A 547 39.13 -30.79 -33.75
C ASP A 547 38.51 -32.20 -33.76
N GLY A 548 37.98 -32.59 -34.93
CA GLY A 548 37.30 -33.86 -35.12
C GLY A 548 35.89 -33.93 -34.51
N ILE A 549 35.36 -32.87 -33.90
CA ILE A 549 34.03 -32.82 -33.27
C ILE A 549 33.03 -32.14 -34.21
N LEU A 550 31.82 -32.71 -34.32
CA LEU A 550 30.74 -32.20 -35.16
C LEU A 550 29.89 -31.16 -34.41
N TYR A 551 29.63 -30.03 -35.08
CA TYR A 551 28.78 -28.94 -34.60
C TYR A 551 27.70 -28.59 -35.64
N HIS A 552 26.56 -28.09 -35.19
CA HIS A 552 25.49 -27.54 -36.04
C HIS A 552 25.12 -26.12 -35.57
N HIS A 553 25.23 -25.12 -36.45
CA HIS A 553 25.09 -23.68 -36.11
C HIS A 553 25.85 -23.28 -34.83
N ASN A 554 27.11 -23.74 -34.71
CA ASN A 554 27.97 -23.50 -33.55
C ASN A 554 27.51 -24.17 -32.23
N ARG A 555 26.60 -25.15 -32.29
CA ARG A 555 26.14 -25.97 -31.14
C ARG A 555 26.71 -27.38 -31.25
N LEU A 556 27.11 -27.97 -30.12
CA LEU A 556 27.67 -29.31 -30.07
C LEU A 556 26.63 -30.34 -30.49
N TRP A 557 27.00 -31.19 -31.45
CA TRP A 557 26.11 -32.25 -31.90
C TRP A 557 26.10 -33.39 -30.88
N VAL A 558 24.92 -33.72 -30.35
CA VAL A 558 24.73 -34.87 -29.47
C VAL A 558 24.44 -36.10 -30.34
N PRO A 559 25.23 -37.19 -30.23
CA PRO A 559 24.99 -38.44 -30.96
C PRO A 559 23.58 -39.00 -30.71
N GLY A 560 23.11 -39.90 -31.57
CA GLY A 560 21.81 -40.58 -31.46
C GLY A 560 21.60 -41.46 -30.22
N ASN A 561 22.44 -41.34 -29.19
CA ASN A 561 22.32 -42.06 -27.93
C ASN A 561 21.25 -41.42 -27.02
N ILE A 562 20.17 -42.15 -26.79
CA ILE A 562 19.03 -41.72 -25.96
C ILE A 562 19.45 -41.45 -24.51
N GLU A 563 20.41 -42.20 -23.97
CA GLU A 563 20.86 -42.03 -22.58
C GLU A 563 21.47 -40.64 -22.36
N LEU A 564 22.36 -40.21 -23.26
CA LEU A 564 22.98 -38.88 -23.19
C LEU A 564 21.95 -37.75 -23.34
N MET A 565 20.96 -37.93 -24.23
CA MET A 565 19.88 -36.95 -24.40
C MET A 565 19.02 -36.85 -23.13
N VAL A 566 18.67 -37.98 -22.52
CA VAL A 566 17.84 -38.03 -21.30
C VAL A 566 18.59 -37.44 -20.10
N GLU A 567 19.87 -37.77 -19.95
CA GLU A 567 20.72 -37.24 -18.88
C GLU A 567 20.86 -35.71 -18.99
N LEU A 568 21.07 -35.19 -20.20
CA LEU A 568 21.12 -33.75 -20.47
C LEU A 568 19.78 -33.05 -20.18
N ILE A 569 18.65 -33.68 -20.51
CA ILE A 569 17.33 -33.16 -20.17
C ILE A 569 17.13 -33.18 -18.64
N TRP A 570 17.55 -34.24 -17.96
CA TRP A 570 17.43 -34.38 -16.51
C TRP A 570 18.24 -33.29 -15.77
N GLU A 571 19.47 -33.00 -16.19
CA GLU A 571 20.28 -31.94 -15.57
C GLU A 571 19.61 -30.56 -15.69
N VAL A 572 19.07 -30.23 -16.87
CA VAL A 572 18.43 -28.92 -17.10
C VAL A 572 17.05 -28.85 -16.45
N HIS A 573 16.32 -29.96 -16.34
CA HIS A 573 14.92 -29.97 -15.95
C HIS A 573 14.63 -30.44 -14.52
N ASP A 574 15.22 -31.55 -14.09
CA ASP A 574 14.86 -32.28 -12.87
C ASP A 574 15.72 -31.93 -11.64
N LEU A 575 16.92 -31.38 -11.87
CA LEU A 575 17.76 -30.90 -10.76
C LEU A 575 17.02 -29.82 -9.95
N PRO A 576 17.18 -29.79 -8.61
CA PRO A 576 16.54 -28.79 -7.75
C PRO A 576 16.77 -27.34 -8.19
N SER A 577 17.91 -27.08 -8.86
CA SER A 577 18.29 -25.79 -9.42
C SER A 577 17.60 -25.44 -10.74
N GLY A 578 17.22 -26.43 -11.56
CA GLY A 578 16.52 -26.22 -12.84
C GLY A 578 15.06 -25.82 -12.67
N GLY A 579 14.44 -26.24 -11.56
CA GLY A 579 13.11 -25.77 -11.17
C GLY A 579 11.97 -26.24 -12.09
N HIS A 580 12.13 -27.37 -12.79
CA HIS A 580 11.13 -27.91 -13.72
C HIS A 580 10.64 -26.90 -14.77
N PRO A 581 11.56 -26.38 -15.63
CA PRO A 581 11.20 -25.44 -16.67
C PRO A 581 10.21 -26.09 -17.66
N GLY A 582 9.22 -25.33 -18.11
CA GLY A 582 8.28 -25.82 -19.12
C GLY A 582 8.98 -26.15 -20.44
N ILE A 583 8.34 -26.96 -21.29
CA ILE A 583 8.85 -27.47 -22.58
C ILE A 583 9.63 -26.41 -23.38
N HIS A 584 9.05 -25.23 -23.57
CA HIS A 584 9.68 -24.17 -24.36
C HIS A 584 11.01 -23.69 -23.76
N ARG A 585 11.06 -23.53 -22.43
CA ARG A 585 12.24 -23.03 -21.72
C ARG A 585 13.34 -24.07 -21.67
N THR A 586 13.00 -25.35 -21.51
CA THR A 586 13.97 -26.45 -21.54
C THR A 586 14.62 -26.58 -22.92
N ILE A 587 13.83 -26.46 -24.00
CA ILE A 587 14.36 -26.46 -25.38
C ILE A 587 15.30 -25.27 -25.60
N GLU A 588 14.96 -24.09 -25.08
CA GLU A 588 15.80 -22.91 -25.19
C GLU A 588 17.14 -23.10 -24.48
N LEU A 589 17.14 -23.58 -23.23
CA LEU A 589 18.36 -23.76 -22.42
C LEU A 589 19.31 -24.78 -23.04
N ILE A 590 18.79 -25.95 -23.42
CA ILE A 590 19.57 -26.99 -24.10
C ILE A 590 20.07 -26.48 -25.45
N GLY A 591 19.20 -25.81 -26.20
CA GLY A 591 19.48 -25.30 -27.54
C GLY A 591 20.50 -24.18 -27.60
N ARG A 592 21.00 -23.63 -26.49
CA ARG A 592 22.10 -22.67 -26.47
C ARG A 592 23.44 -23.31 -26.82
N TYR A 593 23.66 -24.56 -26.37
CA TYR A 593 24.96 -25.23 -26.45
C TYR A 593 24.90 -26.56 -27.21
N TYR A 594 23.74 -27.23 -27.23
CA TYR A 594 23.60 -28.58 -27.77
C TYR A 594 22.57 -28.66 -28.90
N TYR A 595 22.72 -29.66 -29.77
CA TYR A 595 21.78 -29.96 -30.85
C TYR A 595 21.75 -31.45 -31.17
N TRP A 596 20.56 -32.00 -31.41
CA TRP A 596 20.36 -33.29 -32.07
C TRP A 596 19.08 -33.30 -32.92
N PRO A 597 18.96 -34.21 -33.90
CA PRO A 597 17.74 -34.36 -34.69
C PRO A 597 16.53 -34.67 -33.81
N ASN A 598 15.41 -33.99 -34.04
CA ASN A 598 14.16 -34.16 -33.29
C ASN A 598 14.22 -33.79 -31.78
N MET A 599 15.18 -32.96 -31.36
CA MET A 599 15.32 -32.47 -29.98
C MET A 599 14.01 -32.04 -29.31
N ARG A 600 13.19 -31.28 -30.03
CA ARG A 600 11.88 -30.84 -29.53
C ARG A 600 10.98 -32.01 -29.12
N ARG A 601 10.91 -33.08 -29.93
CA ARG A 601 10.07 -34.24 -29.67
C ARG A 601 10.55 -35.01 -28.44
N THR A 602 11.87 -35.20 -28.30
CA THR A 602 12.48 -35.88 -27.16
C THR A 602 12.21 -35.12 -25.86
N VAL A 603 12.40 -33.80 -25.85
CA VAL A 603 12.13 -32.93 -24.69
C VAL A 603 10.64 -32.91 -24.33
N GLU A 604 9.75 -32.80 -25.33
CA GLU A 604 8.30 -32.85 -25.12
C GLU A 604 7.84 -34.17 -24.48
N GLN A 605 8.35 -35.31 -24.96
CA GLN A 605 8.04 -36.63 -24.42
C GLN A 605 8.50 -36.77 -22.97
N TYR A 606 9.73 -36.32 -22.66
CA TYR A 606 10.28 -36.38 -21.30
C TYR A 606 9.43 -35.56 -20.31
N ILE A 607 9.15 -34.30 -20.65
CA ILE A 607 8.47 -33.37 -19.73
C ILE A 607 6.99 -33.75 -19.54
N ARG A 608 6.32 -34.30 -20.58
CA ARG A 608 4.95 -34.81 -20.44
C ARG A 608 4.86 -35.97 -19.45
N ASN A 609 5.91 -36.79 -19.37
CA ASN A 609 6.00 -37.93 -18.45
C ASN A 609 6.61 -37.57 -17.08
N CYS A 610 6.99 -36.31 -16.85
CA CYS A 610 7.56 -35.90 -15.57
C CYS A 610 6.47 -35.80 -14.48
N TYR A 611 6.57 -36.66 -13.47
CA TYR A 611 5.65 -36.72 -12.34
C TYR A 611 5.48 -35.38 -11.60
N ARG A 612 6.59 -34.65 -11.35
CA ARG A 612 6.56 -33.37 -10.63
C ARG A 612 5.85 -32.26 -11.43
N CYS A 613 6.11 -32.19 -12.73
CA CYS A 613 5.42 -31.27 -13.64
C CYS A 613 3.93 -31.56 -13.77
N HIS A 614 3.55 -32.84 -13.72
CA HIS A 614 2.15 -33.24 -13.83
C HIS A 614 1.35 -32.94 -12.55
N ARG A 615 1.99 -33.01 -11.38
CA ARG A 615 1.38 -32.70 -10.09
C ARG A 615 1.26 -31.20 -9.80
N SER A 616 2.18 -30.38 -10.29
CA SER A 616 2.19 -28.93 -10.05
C SER A 616 1.24 -28.13 -10.95
N LYS A 617 0.88 -28.66 -12.11
CA LYS A 617 -0.09 -28.01 -13.00
C LYS A 617 -1.51 -28.27 -12.50
N ALA A 618 -2.25 -27.19 -12.22
CA ALA A 618 -3.68 -27.27 -12.00
C ALA A 618 -4.35 -27.86 -13.27
N PRO A 619 -5.27 -28.84 -13.13
CA PRO A 619 -6.04 -29.33 -14.26
C PRO A 619 -6.74 -28.15 -14.94
N ARG A 620 -6.55 -28.01 -16.26
CA ARG A 620 -7.23 -26.99 -17.08
C ARG A 620 -8.55 -27.47 -17.64
N ASP A 621 -9.01 -28.64 -17.19
CA ASP A 621 -10.33 -29.11 -17.52
C ASP A 621 -11.34 -28.14 -16.91
N LYS A 622 -12.30 -27.70 -17.73
CA LYS A 622 -13.45 -26.95 -17.22
C LYS A 622 -14.06 -27.80 -16.11
N TYR A 623 -14.37 -27.18 -14.97
CA TYR A 623 -15.16 -27.82 -13.92
C TYR A 623 -16.34 -28.53 -14.57
N ASN A 624 -16.34 -29.87 -14.50
CA ASN A 624 -17.53 -30.64 -14.80
C ASN A 624 -18.64 -30.04 -13.93
N GLY A 625 -19.77 -29.66 -14.54
CA GLY A 625 -20.87 -29.03 -13.83
C GLY A 625 -21.24 -29.82 -12.57
N LEU A 626 -21.92 -29.16 -11.62
CA LEU A 626 -22.43 -29.82 -10.42
C LEU A 626 -23.19 -31.10 -10.84
N LEU A 627 -22.80 -32.25 -10.28
CA LEU A 627 -23.49 -33.51 -10.53
C LEU A 627 -24.94 -33.36 -10.07
N VAL A 628 -25.87 -33.19 -11.02
CA VAL A 628 -27.30 -33.16 -10.72
C VAL A 628 -27.73 -34.62 -10.55
N PRO A 629 -28.16 -35.05 -9.36
CA PRO A 629 -28.70 -36.39 -9.19
C PRO A 629 -29.95 -36.53 -10.06
N ALA A 630 -30.06 -37.63 -10.81
CA ALA A 630 -31.26 -37.93 -11.59
C ALA A 630 -32.47 -38.07 -10.65
N GLU A 631 -33.65 -37.62 -11.10
CA GLU A 631 -34.88 -37.78 -10.34
C GLU A 631 -35.19 -39.26 -10.10
N VAL A 632 -35.77 -39.58 -8.95
CA VAL A 632 -36.14 -40.97 -8.62
C VAL A 632 -37.37 -41.35 -9.45
N PRO A 633 -37.30 -42.37 -10.32
CA PRO A 633 -38.43 -42.79 -11.14
C PRO A 633 -39.62 -43.24 -10.27
N THR A 634 -40.83 -42.89 -10.67
CA THR A 634 -42.08 -43.22 -9.94
C THR A 634 -42.82 -44.41 -10.53
N GLN A 635 -42.48 -44.84 -11.75
CA GLN A 635 -43.07 -45.99 -12.44
C GLN A 635 -41.97 -46.89 -13.02
N ARG A 636 -42.26 -48.19 -13.19
CA ARG A 636 -41.30 -49.12 -13.80
C ARG A 636 -41.14 -48.79 -15.29
N TRP A 637 -39.94 -48.96 -15.82
CA TRP A 637 -39.59 -48.79 -17.23
C TRP A 637 -39.66 -47.34 -17.75
N THR A 638 -39.80 -46.33 -16.88
CA THR A 638 -39.67 -44.92 -17.28
C THR A 638 -38.22 -44.51 -17.46
N ASP A 639 -37.34 -45.01 -16.59
CA ASP A 639 -35.94 -44.67 -16.55
C ASP A 639 -35.10 -45.93 -16.57
N ILE A 640 -34.40 -46.15 -17.68
CA ILE A 640 -33.53 -47.31 -17.87
C ILE A 640 -32.06 -46.88 -17.82
N SER A 641 -31.21 -47.76 -17.31
CA SER A 641 -29.77 -47.71 -17.51
C SER A 641 -29.36 -48.78 -18.51
N LEU A 642 -28.59 -48.36 -19.51
CA LEU A 642 -28.02 -49.22 -20.54
C LEU A 642 -26.52 -49.31 -20.35
N ASP A 643 -25.98 -50.52 -20.38
CA ASP A 643 -24.54 -50.78 -20.31
C ASP A 643 -24.16 -51.96 -21.21
N PHE A 644 -22.94 -51.97 -21.73
CA PHE A 644 -22.46 -52.98 -22.67
C PHE A 644 -21.28 -53.75 -22.07
N ILE A 645 -21.44 -55.07 -21.98
CA ILE A 645 -20.34 -55.97 -21.67
C ILE A 645 -19.71 -56.38 -22.99
N THR A 646 -18.54 -55.82 -23.31
CA THR A 646 -17.82 -56.05 -24.57
C THR A 646 -16.58 -56.94 -24.37
N ARG A 647 -15.92 -57.32 -25.48
CA ARG A 647 -14.74 -58.20 -25.50
C ARG A 647 -15.01 -59.60 -24.93
N LEU A 648 -16.23 -60.07 -25.11
CA LEU A 648 -16.58 -61.46 -24.80
C LEU A 648 -16.10 -62.37 -25.94
N PRO A 649 -15.85 -63.66 -25.66
CA PRO A 649 -15.60 -64.64 -26.71
C PRO A 649 -16.75 -64.65 -27.72
N GLU A 650 -16.42 -64.76 -29.00
CA GLU A 650 -17.42 -64.74 -30.07
C GLU A 650 -18.31 -65.98 -30.00
N SER A 651 -19.63 -65.76 -30.01
CA SER A 651 -20.65 -66.81 -29.99
C SER A 651 -21.77 -66.40 -30.93
N GLU A 652 -22.11 -67.26 -31.91
CA GLU A 652 -23.14 -66.99 -32.92
C GLU A 652 -23.01 -65.60 -33.59
N GLN A 653 -21.77 -65.21 -33.94
CA GLN A 653 -21.43 -63.92 -34.57
C GLN A 653 -21.66 -62.68 -33.69
N MET A 654 -21.86 -62.87 -32.37
CA MET A 654 -21.99 -61.80 -31.39
C MET A 654 -20.82 -61.85 -30.39
N ASN A 655 -20.30 -60.69 -30.00
CA ASN A 655 -19.11 -60.55 -29.15
C ASN A 655 -19.33 -59.61 -27.94
N ALA A 656 -20.58 -59.19 -27.71
CA ALA A 656 -20.96 -58.32 -26.62
C ALA A 656 -22.39 -58.60 -26.11
N ILE A 657 -22.69 -58.17 -24.89
CA ILE A 657 -24.04 -58.24 -24.30
C ILE A 657 -24.46 -56.83 -23.89
N CYS A 658 -25.61 -56.39 -24.39
CA CYS A 658 -26.30 -55.19 -23.97
C CYS A 658 -27.15 -55.51 -22.73
N THR A 659 -26.88 -54.82 -21.63
CA THR A 659 -27.61 -54.93 -20.38
C THR A 659 -28.55 -53.73 -20.24
N ILE A 660 -29.84 -53.99 -20.06
CA ILE A 660 -30.88 -52.97 -19.88
C ILE A 660 -31.47 -53.18 -18.49
N ILE A 661 -31.36 -52.18 -17.62
CA ILE A 661 -31.80 -52.28 -16.24
C ILE A 661 -32.80 -51.16 -15.94
N ASP A 662 -33.98 -51.52 -15.43
CA ASP A 662 -34.95 -50.56 -14.93
C ASP A 662 -34.44 -49.93 -13.61
N LYS A 663 -34.37 -48.60 -13.55
CA LYS A 663 -33.78 -47.91 -12.39
C LYS A 663 -34.63 -48.04 -11.13
N LEU A 664 -35.94 -48.23 -11.25
CA LEU A 664 -36.86 -48.37 -10.11
C LEU A 664 -36.87 -49.80 -9.54
N SER A 665 -37.25 -50.78 -10.36
CA SER A 665 -37.42 -52.19 -9.93
C SER A 665 -36.12 -52.99 -9.90
N LYS A 666 -35.06 -52.52 -10.58
CA LYS A 666 -33.79 -53.23 -10.81
C LYS A 666 -33.93 -54.52 -11.64
N GLU A 667 -35.06 -54.69 -12.32
CA GLU A 667 -35.27 -55.75 -13.31
C GLU A 667 -34.27 -55.58 -14.47
N ARG A 668 -33.73 -56.69 -14.99
CA ARG A 668 -32.62 -56.70 -15.96
C ARG A 668 -32.96 -57.53 -17.18
N HIS A 669 -32.74 -56.95 -18.35
CA HIS A 669 -32.84 -57.63 -19.63
C HIS A 669 -31.46 -57.66 -20.28
N TYR A 670 -31.14 -58.79 -20.91
CA TYR A 670 -29.87 -59.02 -21.58
C TYR A 670 -30.17 -59.30 -23.06
N ALA A 671 -29.53 -58.57 -23.95
CA ALA A 671 -29.61 -58.79 -25.39
C ALA A 671 -28.20 -59.01 -25.94
N PRO A 672 -27.95 -60.08 -26.72
CA PRO A 672 -26.68 -60.24 -27.41
C PRO A 672 -26.52 -59.12 -28.46
N CYS A 673 -25.29 -58.63 -28.65
CA CYS A 673 -24.97 -57.58 -29.63
C CYS A 673 -23.55 -57.73 -30.18
N HIS A 674 -23.25 -57.04 -31.27
CA HIS A 674 -21.92 -57.00 -31.87
C HIS A 674 -21.27 -55.62 -31.61
N ALA A 675 -20.08 -55.60 -31.03
CA ALA A 675 -19.27 -54.42 -30.79
C ALA A 675 -18.12 -54.33 -31.81
N ALA A 676 -17.95 -53.16 -32.43
CA ALA A 676 -16.81 -52.86 -33.31
C ALA A 676 -15.54 -52.55 -32.51
N ASP A 677 -14.35 -52.81 -33.10
CA ASP A 677 -13.03 -52.76 -32.43
C ASP A 677 -12.67 -51.41 -31.76
N GLU A 678 -13.41 -50.34 -32.03
CA GLU A 678 -13.25 -49.01 -31.43
C GLU A 678 -14.35 -48.67 -30.39
N GLY A 679 -14.88 -49.65 -29.66
CA GLY A 679 -15.41 -49.50 -28.28
C GLY A 679 -16.48 -48.44 -27.98
N THR A 680 -17.09 -47.79 -28.96
CA THR A 680 -18.03 -46.67 -28.75
C THR A 680 -19.34 -46.77 -29.53
N SER A 681 -19.56 -47.84 -30.29
CA SER A 681 -20.88 -48.16 -30.86
C SER A 681 -21.10 -49.66 -30.99
N ALA A 682 -22.30 -50.12 -30.64
CA ALA A 682 -22.78 -51.49 -30.84
C ALA A 682 -24.18 -51.40 -31.45
N GLU A 683 -24.42 -52.16 -32.51
CA GLU A 683 -25.74 -52.26 -33.15
C GLU A 683 -26.46 -53.47 -32.53
N ALA A 684 -27.65 -53.24 -31.97
CA ALA A 684 -28.54 -54.29 -31.54
C ALA A 684 -29.47 -54.65 -32.70
N THR A 685 -29.39 -55.88 -33.20
CA THR A 685 -30.40 -56.45 -34.08
C THR A 685 -31.64 -56.80 -33.25
N ALA A 686 -32.81 -56.31 -33.67
CA ALA A 686 -34.10 -56.52 -33.01
C ALA A 686 -34.59 -57.97 -33.12
#